data_AF-A0A423W0Q0-F1
#
_entry.id   AF-A0A423W0Q0-F1
#
_cell.length_a   1.000
_cell.length_b   1.000
_cell.length_c   1.000
_cell.angle_alpha   90.00
_cell.angle_beta   90.00
_cell.angle_gamma   90.00
#
_symmetry.space_group_name_H-M   'P 1'
#
loop_
_entity.id
_entity.type
_entity.pdbx_description
1 polymer ?
#
loop_
_entity_poly.entity_id
_entity_poly.type
_entity_poly.pdbx_seq_one_letter_code
_entity_poly.pdbx_strand_id
1 'polypeptide(L)'
;MADISTCPPLTRVSVVQAHDLIRPHVHLTPVLTNATLTRLASTPRSRGSLEGTAWGGREPARPVVRLWFKCENMQRVGAFKVRGAFHAVERLKGDREWVEGNHAQALALAARESGIPAHIVMPEISAAPKVAATKGYGAHVVFSGSTSVEREAMAAKVMAETGATLVPPYDHPDIMLGQGTLGLEFQEQVEGLMRSAAAEAPCGGGGMLSGVALSCEGTGITVFGAEPSFEGADDCQRGFETGERVEKVSTLTVADGLRTPVGEFPWAVIYERRLVREMFSVTEDEIRAALRLVLERMKMVVEPSAAVPLAVVLFNEDFRSLVEREAGEEGWDIGVVLSGGNVPMTVPSDDDAATTASIDSTEHDIIDISKAPAVVSWIGEDGQPRSLCHSPLDHSHVTLDIQFNAESHTAVFKLTANIAFKGKRNKSNTFLFVYPERVQSLAVVDEDDGSVFAQNRLGTNTYSLRFTLATPCALVVPRDELVPKDNAARATLESLQDLAGKTSFQVNFPCKILPKDRLVALCDEASSSGRLKTMPGVENLAKLYGGKGGRVIEYKQAETSEVLSTEELVDTQPWVASPGPDDRGRGDSQNSKTRPHDTVESPPSYDELDLGHSPSTRPPVKKRRRLDSEVMARDTSQSKTLLEEICRQGFGEIGRRLDRIEQRLDDMGNRLDRVEQRICIGNGQEDLSSGQRPTKQDNRQRDELGQRIECVEERIASVEEKLETGLSELADTIEDQMADAKNDLEHSVLVYVEDEMGIAQSQFEDFVKSEVRNVGEDIEE
;
A
#
# COMPACT_ATOMS: atom_id res chain seq x y z
N MET A 1 22.63 24.30 12.19
CA MET A 1 21.69 24.85 11.18
C MET A 1 22.35 26.07 10.56
N ALA A 2 21.87 26.53 9.41
CA ALA A 2 22.25 27.85 8.91
C ALA A 2 21.95 28.94 9.96
N ASP A 3 22.75 30.01 9.99
CA ASP A 3 22.58 31.06 10.99
C ASP A 3 21.35 31.92 10.66
N ILE A 4 20.31 31.73 11.47
CA ILE A 4 19.03 32.47 11.42
C ILE A 4 19.26 33.99 11.44
N SER A 5 20.32 34.49 12.11
CA SER A 5 20.62 35.92 12.17
C SER A 5 21.06 36.51 10.81
N THR A 6 21.46 35.66 9.86
CA THR A 6 21.83 36.06 8.49
C THR A 6 20.68 35.94 7.49
N CYS A 7 19.58 35.27 7.86
CA CYS A 7 18.44 35.04 6.97
C CYS A 7 17.75 36.34 6.56
N PRO A 8 17.12 36.41 5.37
CA PRO A 8 16.27 37.54 5.01
C PRO A 8 15.04 37.59 5.94
N PRO A 9 14.46 38.79 6.17
CA PRO A 9 13.20 38.89 6.90
C PRO A 9 12.08 38.19 6.13
N LEU A 10 11.19 37.47 6.83
CA LEU A 10 10.05 36.78 6.23
C LEU A 10 9.03 37.79 5.66
N THR A 11 9.22 38.22 4.42
CA THR A 11 8.40 39.24 3.74
C THR A 11 8.26 38.91 2.26
N ARG A 12 7.20 39.43 1.62
CA ARG A 12 7.04 39.35 0.15
C ARG A 12 8.31 39.75 -0.62
N VAL A 13 8.99 40.83 -0.20
CA VAL A 13 10.19 41.36 -0.87
C VAL A 13 11.31 40.32 -0.86
N SER A 14 11.48 39.60 0.24
CA SER A 14 12.46 38.52 0.35
C SER A 14 12.07 37.28 -0.46
N VAL A 15 10.77 37.01 -0.67
CA VAL A 15 10.32 35.96 -1.61
C VAL A 15 10.65 36.35 -3.06
N VAL A 16 10.55 37.63 -3.43
CA VAL A 16 10.98 38.13 -4.76
C VAL A 16 12.49 37.96 -4.95
N GLN A 17 13.28 38.32 -3.94
CA GLN A 17 14.75 38.11 -3.95
C GLN A 17 15.11 36.62 -4.05
N ALA A 18 14.38 35.75 -3.32
CA ALA A 18 14.56 34.31 -3.40
C ALA A 18 14.23 33.77 -4.81
N HIS A 19 13.16 34.27 -5.44
CA HIS A 19 12.80 33.93 -6.82
C HIS A 19 13.90 34.31 -7.80
N ASP A 20 14.40 35.55 -7.75
CA ASP A 20 15.47 36.02 -8.63
C ASP A 20 16.76 35.18 -8.48
N LEU A 21 17.08 34.73 -7.26
CA LEU A 21 18.23 33.85 -6.98
C LEU A 21 18.05 32.46 -7.59
N ILE A 22 16.88 31.83 -7.41
CA ILE A 22 16.67 30.42 -7.80
C ILE A 22 16.09 30.22 -9.20
N ARG A 23 15.65 31.28 -9.88
CA ARG A 23 15.06 31.21 -11.23
C ARG A 23 15.87 30.39 -12.25
N PRO A 24 17.22 30.39 -12.26
CA PRO A 24 18.01 29.53 -13.15
C PRO A 24 17.95 28.02 -12.82
N HIS A 25 17.48 27.68 -11.61
CA HIS A 25 17.58 26.34 -11.02
C HIS A 25 16.23 25.62 -10.87
N VAL A 26 15.10 26.29 -11.12
CA VAL A 26 13.75 25.72 -10.97
C VAL A 26 12.96 25.83 -12.28
N HIS A 27 12.02 24.91 -12.49
CA HIS A 27 11.08 25.03 -13.60
C HIS A 27 10.01 26.07 -13.24
N LEU A 28 9.68 26.95 -14.19
CA LEU A 28 8.41 27.66 -14.21
C LEU A 28 7.31 26.63 -14.53
N THR A 29 6.75 26.02 -13.49
CA THR A 29 5.74 24.96 -13.62
C THR A 29 4.44 25.53 -14.20
N PRO A 30 3.69 24.74 -15.00
CA PRO A 30 2.48 25.24 -15.64
C PRO A 30 1.36 25.50 -14.62
N VAL A 31 0.44 26.37 -15.03
CA VAL A 31 -0.89 26.48 -14.41
C VAL A 31 -1.90 25.84 -15.33
N LEU A 32 -2.64 24.87 -14.82
CA LEU A 32 -3.72 24.19 -15.55
C LEU A 32 -5.08 24.62 -15.03
N THR A 33 -6.13 24.43 -15.83
CA THR A 33 -7.52 24.53 -15.39
C THR A 33 -8.25 23.23 -15.70
N ASN A 34 -9.38 22.99 -15.03
CA ASN A 34 -10.21 21.83 -15.36
C ASN A 34 -11.70 22.16 -15.20
N ALA A 35 -12.42 22.20 -16.33
CA ALA A 35 -13.84 22.52 -16.35
C ALA A 35 -14.71 21.48 -15.61
N THR A 36 -14.30 20.20 -15.58
CA THR A 36 -15.04 19.15 -14.85
C THR A 36 -14.87 19.30 -13.35
N LEU A 37 -13.63 19.48 -12.86
CA LEU A 37 -13.38 19.70 -11.43
C LEU A 37 -13.98 21.02 -10.94
N THR A 38 -13.90 22.08 -11.76
CA THR A 38 -14.56 23.38 -11.52
C THR A 38 -16.06 23.24 -11.35
N ARG A 39 -16.72 22.49 -12.24
CA ARG A 39 -18.16 22.21 -12.13
C ARG A 39 -18.48 21.35 -10.91
N LEU A 40 -17.68 20.33 -10.61
CA LEU A 40 -17.89 19.47 -9.42
C LEU A 40 -17.78 20.30 -8.13
N ALA A 41 -16.76 21.13 -8.00
CA ALA A 41 -16.58 21.99 -6.83
C ALA A 41 -17.70 23.04 -6.71
N SER A 42 -18.26 23.53 -7.82
CA SER A 42 -19.44 24.42 -7.80
C SER A 42 -20.79 23.69 -7.67
N THR A 43 -20.80 22.36 -7.72
CA THR A 43 -22.03 21.57 -7.58
C THR A 43 -22.30 21.33 -6.09
N PRO A 44 -23.54 21.48 -5.60
CA PRO A 44 -23.86 21.15 -4.21
C PRO A 44 -23.68 19.66 -3.95
N ARG A 45 -23.10 19.29 -2.80
CA ARG A 45 -23.06 17.88 -2.35
C ARG A 45 -24.49 17.35 -2.20
N SER A 46 -24.68 16.04 -2.30
CA SER A 46 -26.00 15.45 -1.98
C SER A 46 -26.19 15.45 -0.46
N ARG A 47 -27.43 15.67 0.04
CA ARG A 47 -27.70 15.61 1.48
C ARG A 47 -27.26 14.28 2.10
N GLY A 48 -27.52 13.16 1.42
CA GLY A 48 -27.06 11.84 1.84
C GLY A 48 -25.53 11.72 1.93
N SER A 49 -24.77 12.43 1.08
CA SER A 49 -23.30 12.46 1.19
C SER A 49 -22.77 13.31 2.35
N LEU A 50 -23.63 14.01 3.10
CA LEU A 50 -23.29 14.68 4.35
C LEU A 50 -23.69 13.86 5.59
N GLU A 51 -24.56 12.85 5.43
CA GLU A 51 -24.94 11.96 6.52
C GLU A 51 -23.70 11.18 7.02
N GLY A 52 -23.56 11.05 8.34
CA GLY A 52 -22.36 10.47 8.97
C GLY A 52 -21.13 11.38 9.02
N THR A 53 -21.17 12.58 8.43
CA THR A 53 -20.09 13.60 8.54
C THR A 53 -20.41 14.64 9.63
N ALA A 54 -19.44 15.51 9.94
CA ALA A 54 -19.64 16.68 10.82
C ALA A 54 -20.69 17.70 10.31
N TRP A 55 -21.11 17.56 9.05
CA TRP A 55 -22.08 18.42 8.37
C TRP A 55 -23.45 17.75 8.18
N GLY A 56 -23.68 16.58 8.80
CA GLY A 56 -24.95 15.87 8.73
C GLY A 56 -26.15 16.73 9.10
N GLY A 57 -27.19 16.71 8.26
CA GLY A 57 -28.42 17.48 8.45
C GLY A 57 -28.35 18.97 8.05
N ARG A 58 -27.18 19.48 7.64
CA ARG A 58 -27.07 20.82 7.04
C ARG A 58 -27.59 20.82 5.59
N GLU A 59 -27.96 21.99 5.07
CA GLU A 59 -28.21 22.16 3.63
C GLU A 59 -26.84 22.26 2.92
N PRO A 60 -26.57 21.47 1.86
CA PRO A 60 -25.30 21.51 1.15
C PRO A 60 -25.03 22.84 0.47
N ALA A 61 -23.82 23.36 0.67
CA ALA A 61 -23.38 24.64 0.14
C ALA A 61 -23.28 24.64 -1.38
N ARG A 62 -23.56 25.80 -1.99
CA ARG A 62 -23.63 26.02 -3.44
C ARG A 62 -22.63 27.08 -3.93
N PRO A 63 -21.32 26.95 -3.61
CA PRO A 63 -20.33 27.95 -3.97
C PRO A 63 -20.18 28.07 -5.49
N VAL A 64 -19.85 29.27 -5.97
CA VAL A 64 -19.39 29.47 -7.35
C VAL A 64 -17.87 29.55 -7.32
N VAL A 65 -17.19 28.61 -7.97
CA VAL A 65 -15.71 28.54 -7.99
C VAL A 65 -15.16 28.29 -9.39
N ARG A 66 -13.90 28.68 -9.61
CA ARG A 66 -13.09 28.38 -10.80
C ARG A 66 -11.73 27.88 -10.35
N LEU A 67 -11.30 26.70 -10.80
CA LEU A 67 -10.09 26.05 -10.27
C LEU A 67 -8.89 26.20 -11.21
N TRP A 68 -7.79 26.66 -10.62
CA TRP A 68 -6.50 26.92 -11.24
C TRP A 68 -5.42 26.12 -10.50
N PHE A 69 -4.70 25.25 -11.18
CA PHE A 69 -3.82 24.26 -10.54
C PHE A 69 -2.35 24.59 -10.81
N LYS A 70 -1.58 24.91 -9.76
CA LYS A 70 -0.12 25.12 -9.86
C LYS A 70 0.59 23.77 -9.75
N CYS A 71 1.16 23.30 -10.86
CA CYS A 71 1.63 21.92 -11.03
C CYS A 71 3.07 21.69 -10.53
N GLU A 72 3.30 21.80 -9.21
CA GLU A 72 4.62 21.51 -8.62
C GLU A 72 4.99 20.00 -8.63
N ASN A 73 4.05 19.12 -8.96
CA ASN A 73 4.35 17.74 -9.36
C ASN A 73 5.19 17.64 -10.65
N MET A 74 5.23 18.69 -11.48
CA MET A 74 6.08 18.80 -12.68
C MET A 74 7.39 19.57 -12.43
N GLN A 75 7.65 19.95 -11.18
CA GLN A 75 8.90 20.55 -10.76
C GLN A 75 10.05 19.51 -10.83
N ARG A 76 11.30 19.98 -10.82
CA ARG A 76 12.48 19.14 -10.63
C ARG A 76 12.32 18.28 -9.35
N VAL A 77 12.77 17.02 -9.39
CA VAL A 77 12.50 15.95 -8.39
C VAL A 77 11.00 15.68 -8.12
N GLY A 78 10.09 16.14 -8.98
CA GLY A 78 8.66 15.86 -8.88
C GLY A 78 7.94 16.53 -7.71
N ALA A 79 8.51 17.58 -7.10
CA ALA A 79 7.87 18.31 -6.01
C ALA A 79 8.42 19.74 -5.82
N PHE A 80 7.62 20.62 -5.19
CA PHE A 80 7.97 22.01 -4.89
C PHE A 80 9.30 22.18 -4.12
N LYS A 81 9.70 21.15 -3.36
CA LYS A 81 10.73 21.21 -2.32
C LYS A 81 12.10 21.70 -2.81
N VAL A 82 12.40 21.56 -4.11
CA VAL A 82 13.63 22.11 -4.72
C VAL A 82 13.75 23.62 -4.58
N ARG A 83 12.66 24.37 -4.45
CA ARG A 83 12.72 25.83 -4.46
C ARG A 83 13.40 26.36 -3.20
N GLY A 84 12.94 25.89 -2.03
CA GLY A 84 13.63 26.10 -0.75
C GLY A 84 15.02 25.47 -0.71
N ALA A 85 15.21 24.28 -1.31
CA ALA A 85 16.51 23.63 -1.39
C ALA A 85 17.57 24.50 -2.07
N PHE A 86 17.27 24.96 -3.30
CA PHE A 86 18.15 25.84 -4.04
C PHE A 86 18.29 27.18 -3.32
N HIS A 87 17.22 27.78 -2.78
CA HIS A 87 17.35 29.06 -2.10
C HIS A 87 18.31 28.97 -0.90
N ALA A 88 18.16 27.95 -0.05
CA ALA A 88 19.06 27.72 1.08
C ALA A 88 20.50 27.40 0.63
N VAL A 89 20.69 26.51 -0.34
CA VAL A 89 22.04 26.12 -0.80
C VAL A 89 22.74 27.25 -1.54
N GLU A 90 22.07 27.98 -2.46
CA GLU A 90 22.63 29.15 -3.14
C GLU A 90 23.01 30.25 -2.13
N ARG A 91 22.24 30.41 -1.04
CA ARG A 91 22.57 31.33 0.05
C ARG A 91 23.76 30.90 0.90
N LEU A 92 24.02 29.61 1.01
CA LEU A 92 25.17 29.05 1.74
C LEU A 92 26.44 28.96 0.87
N LYS A 93 26.38 29.25 -0.45
CA LYS A 93 27.55 29.34 -1.35
C LYS A 93 28.47 30.51 -0.99
N GLY A 94 29.31 30.31 0.00
CA GLY A 94 30.35 31.25 0.43
C GLY A 94 31.09 30.70 1.64
N ASP A 95 30.33 30.15 2.57
CA ASP A 95 30.83 29.35 3.67
C ASP A 95 31.04 27.91 3.18
N ARG A 96 32.22 27.33 3.40
CA ARG A 96 32.63 26.02 2.85
C ARG A 96 32.09 24.85 3.68
N GLU A 97 30.81 24.89 4.02
CA GLU A 97 30.17 23.91 4.88
C GLU A 97 29.39 22.87 4.05
N TRP A 98 29.40 21.64 4.55
CA TRP A 98 28.75 20.47 3.93
C TRP A 98 27.25 20.54 4.27
N VAL A 99 26.34 19.98 3.46
CA VAL A 99 24.90 20.22 3.71
C VAL A 99 24.17 18.95 4.14
N GLU A 100 23.43 19.01 5.25
CA GLU A 100 22.54 17.92 5.73
C GLU A 100 21.07 18.30 5.56
N GLY A 101 20.16 17.35 5.25
CA GLY A 101 18.74 17.66 5.36
C GLY A 101 17.71 16.61 4.92
N ASN A 102 16.54 16.73 5.55
CA ASN A 102 15.47 15.72 5.56
C ASN A 102 14.44 15.84 4.40
N HIS A 103 14.77 16.54 3.31
CA HIS A 103 14.02 16.44 2.04
C HIS A 103 14.82 15.79 0.89
N ALA A 104 15.88 15.06 1.24
CA ALA A 104 16.59 14.08 0.41
C ALA A 104 16.84 14.52 -1.04
N GLN A 105 16.05 14.02 -2.00
CA GLN A 105 16.20 14.27 -3.44
C GLN A 105 16.41 15.75 -3.79
N ALA A 106 15.58 16.67 -3.25
CA ALA A 106 15.67 18.08 -3.58
C ALA A 106 16.97 18.73 -3.08
N LEU A 107 17.51 18.24 -1.95
CA LEU A 107 18.74 18.79 -1.37
C LEU A 107 19.97 18.22 -2.06
N ALA A 108 19.96 16.91 -2.31
CA ALA A 108 20.98 16.24 -3.09
C ALA A 108 21.14 16.88 -4.47
N LEU A 109 20.02 17.19 -5.16
CA LEU A 109 20.05 17.89 -6.45
C LEU A 109 20.64 19.30 -6.32
N ALA A 110 20.20 20.09 -5.34
CA ALA A 110 20.67 21.45 -5.13
C ALA A 110 22.17 21.50 -4.80
N ALA A 111 22.62 20.64 -3.90
CA ALA A 111 24.03 20.51 -3.50
C ALA A 111 24.92 20.07 -4.68
N ARG A 112 24.49 19.04 -5.45
CA ARG A 112 25.20 18.56 -6.64
C ARG A 112 25.48 19.66 -7.66
N GLU A 113 24.45 20.44 -8.01
CA GLU A 113 24.57 21.52 -9.00
C GLU A 113 25.26 22.76 -8.44
N SER A 114 25.36 22.83 -7.12
CA SER A 114 26.16 23.81 -6.39
C SER A 114 27.63 23.44 -6.26
N GLY A 115 28.01 22.20 -6.60
CA GLY A 115 29.36 21.68 -6.36
C GLY A 115 29.67 21.47 -4.87
N ILE A 116 28.63 21.38 -4.03
CA ILE A 116 28.74 21.17 -2.57
C ILE A 116 28.32 19.72 -2.28
N PRO A 117 29.07 18.96 -1.46
CA PRO A 117 28.63 17.60 -1.10
C PRO A 117 27.52 17.64 -0.05
N ALA A 118 26.54 16.74 -0.20
CA ALA A 118 25.41 16.59 0.71
C ALA A 118 25.46 15.26 1.45
N HIS A 119 25.12 15.29 2.74
CA HIS A 119 24.82 14.13 3.56
C HIS A 119 23.32 14.09 3.79
N ILE A 120 22.64 12.97 3.60
CA ILE A 120 21.19 12.91 3.75
C ILE A 120 20.85 11.82 4.76
N VAL A 121 20.28 12.22 5.90
CA VAL A 121 19.71 11.26 6.84
C VAL A 121 18.36 10.76 6.33
N MET A 122 18.22 9.45 6.20
CA MET A 122 16.98 8.79 5.77
C MET A 122 16.63 7.64 6.74
N PRO A 123 15.36 7.43 7.14
CA PRO A 123 14.97 6.22 7.86
C PRO A 123 15.33 4.95 7.08
N GLU A 124 15.72 3.88 7.75
CA GLU A 124 15.92 2.54 7.15
C GLU A 124 14.67 2.05 6.38
N ILE A 125 13.48 2.43 6.85
CA ILE A 125 12.18 2.14 6.22
C ILE A 125 11.85 3.03 5.00
N SER A 126 12.80 3.84 4.51
CA SER A 126 12.57 4.72 3.35
C SER A 126 12.36 3.91 2.08
N ALA A 127 11.32 4.24 1.32
CA ALA A 127 11.02 3.58 0.05
C ALA A 127 12.24 3.58 -0.89
N ALA A 128 12.61 2.40 -1.41
CA ALA A 128 13.81 2.20 -2.22
C ALA A 128 13.96 3.20 -3.40
N PRO A 129 12.90 3.59 -4.15
CA PRO A 129 13.02 4.62 -5.17
C PRO A 129 13.46 5.99 -4.63
N LYS A 130 13.00 6.40 -3.44
CA LYS A 130 13.40 7.67 -2.80
C LYS A 130 14.87 7.63 -2.39
N VAL A 131 15.38 6.47 -1.92
CA VAL A 131 16.80 6.25 -1.59
C VAL A 131 17.66 6.25 -2.86
N ALA A 132 17.26 5.49 -3.88
CA ALA A 132 17.99 5.36 -5.14
C ALA A 132 18.13 6.70 -5.87
N ALA A 133 17.04 7.48 -5.99
CA ALA A 133 17.09 8.83 -6.57
C ALA A 133 18.04 9.76 -5.80
N THR A 134 18.01 9.72 -4.47
CA THR A 134 18.88 10.54 -3.61
C THR A 134 20.37 10.19 -3.79
N LYS A 135 20.71 8.89 -3.85
CA LYS A 135 22.06 8.43 -4.19
C LYS A 135 22.45 8.80 -5.63
N GLY A 136 21.52 8.71 -6.58
CA GLY A 136 21.73 9.11 -7.99
C GLY A 136 21.99 10.61 -8.19
N TYR A 137 21.57 11.45 -7.26
CA TYR A 137 21.98 12.86 -7.19
C TYR A 137 23.36 13.07 -6.52
N GLY A 138 24.07 12.01 -6.14
CA GLY A 138 25.44 12.10 -5.61
C GLY A 138 25.54 12.40 -4.12
N ALA A 139 24.45 12.28 -3.36
CA ALA A 139 24.47 12.50 -1.92
C ALA A 139 24.91 11.26 -1.11
N HIS A 140 25.63 11.52 -0.02
CA HIS A 140 25.99 10.53 1.00
C HIS A 140 24.77 10.20 1.87
N VAL A 141 23.99 9.20 1.47
CA VAL A 141 22.85 8.73 2.27
C VAL A 141 23.33 7.98 3.51
N VAL A 142 22.90 8.46 4.69
CA VAL A 142 23.14 7.84 6.00
C VAL A 142 21.79 7.38 6.55
N PHE A 143 21.71 6.14 7.05
CA PHE A 143 20.46 5.62 7.59
C PHE A 143 20.27 5.93 9.08
N SER A 144 19.01 6.13 9.47
CA SER A 144 18.58 6.26 10.87
C SER A 144 17.48 5.26 11.20
N GLY A 145 17.17 5.12 12.49
CA GLY A 145 15.91 4.53 12.94
C GLY A 145 14.67 5.27 12.41
N SER A 146 13.49 4.71 12.68
CA SER A 146 12.22 5.15 12.09
C SER A 146 11.63 6.42 12.73
N THR A 147 12.01 6.74 13.97
CA THR A 147 11.46 7.88 14.73
C THR A 147 12.14 9.21 14.36
N SER A 148 11.49 10.34 14.70
CA SER A 148 12.11 11.67 14.51
C SER A 148 13.33 11.86 15.41
N VAL A 149 13.27 11.38 16.65
CA VAL A 149 14.37 11.46 17.63
C VAL A 149 15.62 10.74 17.11
N GLU A 150 15.47 9.58 16.48
CA GLU A 150 16.59 8.84 15.87
C GLU A 150 17.16 9.56 14.64
N ARG A 151 16.31 10.20 13.81
CA ARG A 151 16.77 11.06 12.71
C ARG A 151 17.55 12.26 13.20
N GLU A 152 17.02 12.98 14.18
CA GLU A 152 17.64 14.18 14.77
C GLU A 152 18.98 13.84 15.43
N ALA A 153 19.06 12.71 16.15
CA ALA A 153 20.31 12.21 16.71
C ALA A 153 21.33 11.82 15.63
N MET A 154 20.89 11.18 14.54
CA MET A 154 21.78 10.83 13.41
C MET A 154 22.26 12.07 12.65
N ALA A 155 21.38 13.06 12.43
CA ALA A 155 21.75 14.34 11.83
C ALA A 155 22.78 15.08 12.70
N ALA A 156 22.56 15.17 14.01
CA ALA A 156 23.51 15.76 14.95
C ALA A 156 24.88 15.04 14.94
N LYS A 157 24.89 13.71 14.81
CA LYS A 157 26.12 12.93 14.65
C LYS A 157 26.84 13.28 13.34
N VAL A 158 26.13 13.25 12.21
CA VAL A 158 26.68 13.60 10.88
C VAL A 158 27.26 15.01 10.89
N MET A 159 26.56 15.99 11.46
CA MET A 159 27.05 17.37 11.63
C MET A 159 28.37 17.41 12.42
N ALA A 160 28.45 16.68 13.54
CA ALA A 160 29.65 16.65 14.38
C ALA A 160 30.86 15.97 13.71
N GLU A 161 30.62 14.96 12.86
CA GLU A 161 31.67 14.22 12.15
C GLU A 161 32.16 14.93 10.88
N THR A 162 31.30 15.69 10.20
CA THR A 162 31.58 16.30 8.88
C THR A 162 31.77 17.81 8.90
N GLY A 163 31.29 18.51 9.94
CA GLY A 163 31.15 19.96 9.93
C GLY A 163 30.01 20.46 9.04
N ALA A 164 28.96 19.66 8.84
CA ALA A 164 27.83 20.02 7.99
C ALA A 164 26.86 21.03 8.62
N THR A 165 26.39 21.98 7.81
CA THR A 165 25.22 22.81 8.06
C THR A 165 23.93 22.01 7.83
N LEU A 166 23.14 21.81 8.89
CA LEU A 166 21.76 21.32 8.77
C LEU A 166 20.88 22.34 8.03
N VAL A 167 20.27 21.91 6.93
CA VAL A 167 19.21 22.55 6.17
C VAL A 167 17.91 21.75 6.40
N PRO A 168 17.00 22.22 7.26
CA PRO A 168 15.80 21.47 7.62
C PRO A 168 14.77 21.43 6.48
N PRO A 169 13.78 20.52 6.52
CA PRO A 169 12.86 20.31 5.41
C PRO A 169 11.75 21.37 5.28
N TYR A 170 11.49 22.17 6.32
CA TYR A 170 10.44 23.21 6.31
C TYR A 170 10.67 24.38 7.29
N ASP A 171 11.13 24.11 8.52
CA ASP A 171 11.16 25.10 9.60
C ASP A 171 12.43 25.97 9.57
N HIS A 172 12.58 26.76 8.50
CA HIS A 172 13.69 27.69 8.34
C HIS A 172 13.33 28.82 7.36
N PRO A 173 13.73 30.08 7.61
CA PRO A 173 13.38 31.20 6.75
C PRO A 173 13.79 31.00 5.28
N ASP A 174 15.01 30.56 5.02
CA ASP A 174 15.47 30.35 3.63
C ASP A 174 14.67 29.25 2.90
N ILE A 175 14.17 28.24 3.62
CA ILE A 175 13.31 27.22 3.02
C ILE A 175 11.98 27.86 2.63
N MET A 176 11.31 28.53 3.59
CA MET A 176 10.01 29.18 3.40
C MET A 176 10.02 30.22 2.26
N LEU A 177 11.06 31.06 2.21
CA LEU A 177 11.24 32.09 1.18
C LEU A 177 11.40 31.46 -0.21
N GLY A 178 12.20 30.39 -0.33
CA GLY A 178 12.31 29.63 -1.58
C GLY A 178 10.98 28.97 -1.96
N GLN A 179 10.26 28.35 -1.03
CA GLN A 179 8.95 27.75 -1.36
C GLN A 179 7.94 28.80 -1.85
N GLY A 180 7.93 30.00 -1.26
CA GLY A 180 7.03 31.09 -1.66
C GLY A 180 7.15 31.56 -3.11
N THR A 181 8.28 31.27 -3.77
CA THR A 181 8.49 31.61 -5.18
C THR A 181 7.43 30.98 -6.11
N LEU A 182 6.89 29.81 -5.76
CA LEU A 182 5.82 29.16 -6.52
C LEU A 182 4.54 30.02 -6.57
N GLY A 183 4.28 30.77 -5.51
CA GLY A 183 3.11 31.63 -5.40
C GLY A 183 3.28 32.93 -6.20
N LEU A 184 4.51 33.48 -6.29
CA LEU A 184 4.81 34.61 -7.18
C LEU A 184 4.61 34.22 -8.65
N GLU A 185 5.19 33.09 -9.08
CA GLU A 185 4.97 32.56 -10.44
C GLU A 185 3.49 32.32 -10.72
N PHE A 186 2.76 31.72 -9.77
CA PHE A 186 1.34 31.46 -9.91
C PHE A 186 0.55 32.76 -10.14
N GLN A 187 0.85 33.83 -9.39
CA GLN A 187 0.24 35.14 -9.56
C GLN A 187 0.53 35.75 -10.94
N GLU A 188 1.80 35.72 -11.39
CA GLU A 188 2.21 36.21 -12.72
C GLU A 188 1.49 35.43 -13.85
N GLN A 189 1.37 34.11 -13.71
CA GLN A 189 0.76 33.22 -14.71
C GLN A 189 -0.77 33.37 -14.81
N VAL A 190 -1.44 33.97 -13.83
CA VAL A 190 -2.90 34.15 -13.78
C VAL A 190 -3.33 35.63 -13.71
N GLU A 191 -2.39 36.56 -13.84
CA GLU A 191 -2.64 38.00 -13.82
C GLU A 191 -3.61 38.39 -14.95
N GLY A 192 -4.65 39.15 -14.61
CA GLY A 192 -5.72 39.53 -15.54
C GLY A 192 -6.67 38.39 -15.96
N LEU A 193 -6.41 37.14 -15.54
CA LEU A 193 -7.30 35.99 -15.77
C LEU A 193 -8.22 35.75 -14.56
N MET A 194 -7.70 35.88 -13.33
CA MET A 194 -8.50 35.82 -12.10
C MET A 194 -9.18 37.15 -11.76
N ARG A 195 -10.31 37.07 -11.07
CA ARG A 195 -11.03 38.25 -10.53
C ARG A 195 -10.95 38.32 -9.01
N SER A 196 -11.37 37.24 -8.34
CA SER A 196 -11.46 37.14 -6.88
C SER A 196 -10.63 35.96 -6.44
N ALA A 197 -9.34 36.19 -6.20
CA ALA A 197 -8.36 35.13 -6.02
C ALA A 197 -8.22 34.66 -4.56
N ALA A 198 -8.36 33.35 -4.36
CA ALA A 198 -7.96 32.65 -3.15
C ALA A 198 -6.90 31.59 -3.49
N ALA A 199 -6.05 31.21 -2.54
CA ALA A 199 -5.06 30.15 -2.71
C ALA A 199 -5.18 29.10 -1.60
N GLU A 200 -5.29 27.84 -2.00
CA GLU A 200 -5.39 26.64 -1.17
C GLU A 200 -4.08 25.84 -1.30
N ALA A 201 -3.33 25.70 -0.20
CA ALA A 201 -2.07 24.97 -0.18
C ALA A 201 -2.05 23.93 0.95
N PRO A 202 -1.47 22.73 0.73
CA PRO A 202 -1.47 21.69 1.73
C PRO A 202 -0.48 22.02 2.85
N CYS A 203 -0.87 21.72 4.08
CA CYS A 203 -0.08 21.94 5.28
C CYS A 203 0.37 20.60 5.89
N GLY A 204 1.60 20.63 6.36
CA GLY A 204 2.22 19.64 7.24
C GLY A 204 3.13 20.48 8.13
N GLY A 205 4.44 20.44 7.92
CA GLY A 205 5.38 21.36 8.58
C GLY A 205 5.19 22.87 8.28
N GLY A 206 4.19 23.27 7.49
CA GLY A 206 3.81 24.66 7.20
C GLY A 206 4.75 25.45 6.27
N GLY A 207 5.97 24.97 5.99
CA GLY A 207 6.99 25.72 5.23
C GLY A 207 6.58 26.17 3.83
N MET A 208 5.73 25.40 3.13
CA MET A 208 5.18 25.80 1.83
C MET A 208 4.01 26.78 1.96
N LEU A 209 3.03 26.46 2.83
CA LEU A 209 1.85 27.29 3.07
C LEU A 209 2.25 28.71 3.53
N SER A 210 3.18 28.80 4.48
CA SER A 210 3.76 30.07 4.94
C SER A 210 4.51 30.81 3.83
N GLY A 211 5.27 30.11 2.98
CA GLY A 211 5.90 30.69 1.79
C GLY A 211 4.87 31.28 0.81
N VAL A 212 3.79 30.55 0.52
CA VAL A 212 2.68 31.03 -0.32
C VAL A 212 2.00 32.24 0.32
N ALA A 213 1.74 32.21 1.62
CA ALA A 213 1.16 33.34 2.37
C ALA A 213 2.03 34.61 2.29
N LEU A 214 3.36 34.49 2.45
CA LEU A 214 4.31 35.60 2.24
C LEU A 214 4.30 36.08 0.78
N SER A 215 4.17 35.16 -0.19
CA SER A 215 4.05 35.50 -1.60
C SER A 215 2.73 36.19 -1.96
N CYS A 216 1.70 36.14 -1.10
CA CYS A 216 0.40 36.80 -1.27
C CYS A 216 0.26 38.08 -0.43
N GLU A 217 1.15 38.31 0.54
CA GLU A 217 1.14 39.50 1.41
C GLU A 217 1.01 40.80 0.58
N GLY A 218 0.01 41.62 0.93
CA GLY A 218 -0.27 42.91 0.29
C GLY A 218 -1.05 42.88 -1.03
N THR A 219 -1.44 41.72 -1.57
CA THR A 219 -2.12 41.63 -2.89
C THR A 219 -3.65 41.65 -2.84
N GLY A 220 -4.23 41.32 -1.69
CA GLY A 220 -5.66 41.02 -1.56
C GLY A 220 -6.02 39.56 -1.83
N ILE A 221 -5.07 38.71 -2.26
CA ILE A 221 -5.28 37.26 -2.37
C ILE A 221 -5.38 36.66 -0.97
N THR A 222 -6.47 35.95 -0.70
CA THR A 222 -6.68 35.26 0.58
C THR A 222 -6.07 33.87 0.52
N VAL A 223 -5.30 33.49 1.56
CA VAL A 223 -4.66 32.16 1.62
C VAL A 223 -5.32 31.30 2.68
N PHE A 224 -5.57 30.04 2.32
CA PHE A 224 -6.15 28.97 3.14
C PHE A 224 -5.21 27.76 3.13
N GLY A 225 -5.27 26.97 4.20
CA GLY A 225 -4.45 25.77 4.34
C GLY A 225 -5.27 24.50 4.51
N ALA A 226 -4.80 23.43 3.86
CA ALA A 226 -5.49 22.15 3.77
C ALA A 226 -4.72 21.01 4.47
N GLU A 227 -5.36 20.28 5.37
CA GLU A 227 -4.75 19.21 6.19
C GLU A 227 -5.52 17.87 6.11
N PRO A 228 -4.88 16.72 6.36
CA PRO A 228 -5.59 15.46 6.61
C PRO A 228 -6.17 15.47 8.03
N SER A 229 -7.39 14.97 8.23
CA SER A 229 -8.01 14.91 9.57
C SER A 229 -7.60 13.66 10.39
N PHE A 230 -6.75 12.79 9.84
CA PHE A 230 -6.51 11.46 10.39
C PHE A 230 -5.41 11.45 11.45
N GLU A 231 -5.70 10.84 12.61
CA GLU A 231 -4.76 10.69 13.74
C GLU A 231 -4.08 12.00 14.19
N GLY A 232 -4.79 13.13 14.08
CA GLY A 232 -4.31 14.43 14.53
C GLY A 232 -3.37 15.15 13.55
N ALA A 233 -3.39 14.79 12.26
CA ALA A 233 -2.68 15.47 11.17
C ALA A 233 -3.26 16.86 10.80
N ASP A 234 -4.36 17.25 11.45
CA ASP A 234 -5.04 18.54 11.43
C ASP A 234 -4.46 19.48 12.51
N ASP A 235 -3.15 19.44 12.70
CA ASP A 235 -2.49 20.07 13.86
C ASP A 235 -2.43 21.59 13.77
N CYS A 236 -2.35 22.15 12.56
CA CYS A 236 -2.51 23.59 12.38
C CYS A 236 -3.97 24.01 12.60
N GLN A 237 -4.95 23.26 12.08
CA GLN A 237 -6.37 23.56 12.30
C GLN A 237 -6.71 23.56 13.79
N ARG A 238 -6.30 22.52 14.51
CA ARG A 238 -6.48 22.45 15.97
C ARG A 238 -5.71 23.54 16.70
N GLY A 239 -4.53 23.91 16.22
CA GLY A 239 -3.80 25.07 16.72
C GLY A 239 -4.53 26.40 16.48
N PHE A 240 -5.24 26.55 15.36
CA PHE A 240 -6.07 27.74 15.09
C PHE A 240 -7.23 27.86 16.09
N GLU A 241 -7.84 26.73 16.47
CA GLU A 241 -8.94 26.65 17.43
C GLU A 241 -8.50 26.93 18.87
N THR A 242 -7.36 26.37 19.31
CA THR A 242 -6.81 26.60 20.67
C THR A 242 -6.08 27.92 20.81
N GLY A 243 -5.52 28.41 19.70
CA GLY A 243 -4.58 29.51 19.63
C GLY A 243 -3.14 29.18 20.03
N GLU A 244 -2.81 27.89 20.17
CA GLU A 244 -1.50 27.38 20.58
C GLU A 244 -0.98 26.36 19.56
N ARG A 245 0.29 26.48 19.16
CA ARG A 245 0.93 25.58 18.19
C ARG A 245 1.00 24.15 18.74
N VAL A 246 0.47 23.18 17.99
CA VAL A 246 0.56 21.76 18.34
C VAL A 246 1.96 21.25 17.97
N GLU A 247 2.78 20.94 18.99
CA GLU A 247 4.21 20.64 18.74
C GLU A 247 4.50 19.18 18.31
N LYS A 248 3.53 18.27 18.45
CA LYS A 248 3.72 16.83 18.24
C LYS A 248 2.50 16.17 17.63
N VAL A 249 2.74 15.41 16.57
CA VAL A 249 1.76 14.61 15.82
C VAL A 249 2.34 13.23 15.56
N SER A 250 1.50 12.21 15.55
CA SER A 250 1.85 10.84 15.16
C SER A 250 0.68 10.25 14.37
N THR A 251 0.79 10.29 13.04
CA THR A 251 -0.30 9.97 12.11
C THR A 251 0.18 9.07 10.97
N LEU A 252 -0.68 8.13 10.58
CA LEU A 252 -0.47 7.23 9.44
C LEU A 252 -1.28 7.60 8.19
N THR A 253 -1.78 8.84 8.08
CA THR A 253 -2.52 9.35 6.90
C THR A 253 -1.86 8.98 5.56
N VAL A 254 -2.64 8.69 4.52
CA VAL A 254 -2.15 8.46 3.15
C VAL A 254 -1.35 9.65 2.58
N ALA A 255 -1.57 10.86 3.09
CA ALA A 255 -0.78 12.05 2.77
C ALA A 255 0.59 12.00 3.49
N ASP A 256 1.48 11.11 3.06
CA ASP A 256 2.79 10.83 3.70
C ASP A 256 3.66 12.08 3.88
N GLY A 257 3.55 13.05 2.97
CA GLY A 257 4.27 14.32 2.99
C GLY A 257 3.74 15.35 3.99
N LEU A 258 2.62 15.09 4.66
CA LEU A 258 1.97 16.00 5.63
C LEU A 258 2.00 15.48 7.08
N ARG A 259 2.75 14.40 7.36
CA ARG A 259 2.80 13.73 8.69
C ARG A 259 3.69 14.44 9.72
N THR A 260 3.88 15.75 9.63
CA THR A 260 4.80 16.54 10.47
C THR A 260 4.11 17.76 11.03
N PRO A 261 4.24 18.07 12.34
CA PRO A 261 3.62 19.24 12.94
C PRO A 261 4.17 20.55 12.37
N VAL A 262 3.37 21.61 12.40
CA VAL A 262 3.76 22.95 11.95
C VAL A 262 4.98 23.48 12.72
N GLY A 263 5.99 23.93 11.99
CA GLY A 263 7.20 24.53 12.55
C GLY A 263 6.97 25.90 13.23
N GLU A 264 7.94 26.38 13.99
CA GLU A 264 7.87 27.66 14.69
C GLU A 264 7.82 28.85 13.71
N PHE A 265 8.71 28.89 12.71
CA PHE A 265 8.72 29.99 11.73
C PHE A 265 7.47 29.98 10.82
N PRO A 266 7.00 28.82 10.31
CA PRO A 266 5.71 28.73 9.65
C PRO A 266 4.55 29.19 10.53
N TRP A 267 4.49 28.78 11.80
CA TRP A 267 3.43 29.20 12.73
C TRP A 267 3.36 30.72 12.91
N ALA A 268 4.51 31.38 13.09
CA ALA A 268 4.61 32.83 13.20
C ALA A 268 4.07 33.58 11.97
N VAL A 269 4.21 32.99 10.78
CA VAL A 269 3.67 33.53 9.52
C VAL A 269 2.18 33.23 9.35
N ILE A 270 1.79 31.97 9.56
CA ILE A 270 0.45 31.45 9.30
C ILE A 270 -0.53 32.03 10.32
N TYR A 271 -0.28 31.84 11.62
CA TYR A 271 -1.21 32.17 12.70
C TYR A 271 -0.91 33.52 13.36
N GLU A 272 0.32 33.77 13.81
CA GLU A 272 0.60 34.98 14.62
C GLU A 272 0.46 36.26 13.81
N ARG A 273 0.98 36.26 12.58
CA ARG A 273 0.79 37.35 11.60
C ARG A 273 -0.52 37.28 10.81
N ARG A 274 -1.30 36.20 10.95
CA ARG A 274 -2.57 35.99 10.23
C ARG A 274 -2.47 36.10 8.71
N LEU A 275 -1.34 35.66 8.11
CA LEU A 275 -1.23 35.64 6.65
C LEU A 275 -1.96 34.45 6.00
N VAL A 276 -2.31 33.43 6.79
CA VAL A 276 -3.31 32.42 6.42
C VAL A 276 -4.58 32.73 7.20
N ARG A 277 -5.71 32.72 6.49
CA ARG A 277 -7.01 33.11 7.06
C ARG A 277 -7.59 32.02 7.95
N GLU A 278 -7.60 30.79 7.45
CA GLU A 278 -8.28 29.65 8.07
C GLU A 278 -7.67 28.34 7.56
N MET A 279 -7.80 27.29 8.37
CA MET A 279 -7.31 25.94 8.09
C MET A 279 -8.49 24.99 8.00
N PHE A 280 -8.47 24.08 7.02
CA PHE A 280 -9.52 23.09 6.78
C PHE A 280 -8.92 21.70 6.67
N SER A 281 -9.55 20.72 7.32
CA SER A 281 -9.17 19.31 7.19
C SER A 281 -10.14 18.49 6.35
N VAL A 282 -9.65 17.35 5.86
CA VAL A 282 -10.39 16.36 5.07
C VAL A 282 -10.04 14.93 5.45
N THR A 283 -10.99 14.02 5.26
CA THR A 283 -10.81 12.60 5.57
C THR A 283 -9.94 11.88 4.54
N GLU A 284 -9.41 10.72 4.94
CA GLU A 284 -8.62 9.84 4.06
C GLU A 284 -9.35 9.45 2.76
N ASP A 285 -10.66 9.25 2.82
CA ASP A 285 -11.47 8.86 1.67
C ASP A 285 -11.72 10.04 0.72
N GLU A 286 -11.88 11.25 1.26
CA GLU A 286 -11.96 12.49 0.48
C GLU A 286 -10.64 12.80 -0.23
N ILE A 287 -9.49 12.54 0.42
CA ILE A 287 -8.15 12.62 -0.20
C ILE A 287 -8.02 11.61 -1.34
N ARG A 288 -8.41 10.34 -1.14
CA ARG A 288 -8.41 9.30 -2.19
C ARG A 288 -9.32 9.65 -3.36
N ALA A 289 -10.51 10.19 -3.09
CA ALA A 289 -11.45 10.63 -4.11
C ALA A 289 -10.90 11.80 -4.95
N ALA A 290 -10.29 12.80 -4.31
CA ALA A 290 -9.63 13.90 -5.02
C ALA A 290 -8.43 13.42 -5.85
N LEU A 291 -7.59 12.53 -5.31
CA LEU A 291 -6.46 11.91 -6.02
C LEU A 291 -6.92 11.17 -7.28
N ARG A 292 -7.95 10.33 -7.16
CA ARG A 292 -8.59 9.63 -8.29
C ARG A 292 -9.10 10.62 -9.33
N LEU A 293 -9.73 11.72 -8.92
CA LEU A 293 -10.22 12.76 -9.83
C LEU A 293 -9.10 13.49 -10.58
N VAL A 294 -7.95 13.78 -9.95
CA VAL A 294 -6.79 14.36 -10.64
C VAL A 294 -6.27 13.40 -11.71
N LEU A 295 -6.08 12.11 -11.36
CA LEU A 295 -5.63 11.09 -12.31
C LEU A 295 -6.61 10.90 -13.47
N GLU A 296 -7.91 10.71 -13.18
CA GLU A 296 -8.93 10.46 -14.20
C GLU A 296 -9.22 11.69 -15.09
N ARG A 297 -9.26 12.90 -14.52
CA ARG A 297 -9.82 14.09 -15.18
C ARG A 297 -8.77 15.12 -15.58
N MET A 298 -7.60 15.14 -14.95
CA MET A 298 -6.46 15.97 -15.37
C MET A 298 -5.35 15.18 -16.05
N LYS A 299 -5.37 13.84 -15.98
CA LYS A 299 -4.33 12.95 -16.54
C LYS A 299 -2.93 13.21 -15.98
N MET A 300 -2.87 13.62 -14.71
CA MET A 300 -1.62 13.86 -13.99
C MET A 300 -1.42 12.84 -12.87
N VAL A 301 -0.17 12.42 -12.68
CA VAL A 301 0.27 11.74 -11.48
C VAL A 301 0.59 12.78 -10.41
N VAL A 302 -0.04 12.65 -9.25
CA VAL A 302 0.22 13.45 -8.05
C VAL A 302 0.31 12.51 -6.84
N GLU A 303 1.02 12.91 -5.79
CA GLU A 303 1.04 12.18 -4.52
C GLU A 303 -0.20 12.54 -3.67
N PRO A 304 -0.66 11.69 -2.71
CA PRO A 304 -1.87 11.97 -1.95
C PRO A 304 -1.83 13.33 -1.21
N SER A 305 -0.65 13.72 -0.71
CA SER A 305 -0.36 15.03 -0.10
C SER A 305 -0.69 16.23 -0.99
N ALA A 306 -0.63 16.07 -2.32
CA ALA A 306 -0.95 17.10 -3.30
C ALA A 306 -2.44 17.17 -3.65
N ALA A 307 -3.24 16.16 -3.28
CA ALA A 307 -4.69 16.12 -3.52
C ALA A 307 -5.51 16.75 -2.38
N VAL A 308 -4.94 16.90 -1.18
CA VAL A 308 -5.59 17.46 0.02
C VAL A 308 -6.24 18.84 -0.21
N PRO A 309 -5.62 19.81 -0.91
CA PRO A 309 -6.26 21.11 -1.19
C PRO A 309 -7.49 20.99 -2.09
N LEU A 310 -7.42 20.13 -3.12
CA LEU A 310 -8.57 19.86 -3.97
C LEU A 310 -9.69 19.13 -3.19
N ALA A 311 -9.32 18.23 -2.27
CA ALA A 311 -10.28 17.57 -1.40
C ALA A 311 -11.02 18.59 -0.50
N VAL A 312 -10.33 19.57 0.11
CA VAL A 312 -10.97 20.65 0.87
C VAL A 312 -12.02 21.37 0.01
N VAL A 313 -11.62 21.83 -1.18
CA VAL A 313 -12.50 22.58 -2.09
C VAL A 313 -13.71 21.75 -2.58
N LEU A 314 -13.53 20.45 -2.78
CA LEU A 314 -14.61 19.55 -3.22
C LEU A 314 -15.54 19.14 -2.07
N PHE A 315 -15.01 18.93 -0.86
CA PHE A 315 -15.69 18.15 0.16
C PHE A 315 -15.91 18.89 1.50
N ASN A 316 -15.00 19.76 1.95
CA ASN A 316 -15.16 20.43 3.24
C ASN A 316 -16.31 21.47 3.17
N GLU A 317 -17.44 21.19 3.82
CA GLU A 317 -18.63 22.03 3.70
C GLU A 317 -18.52 23.37 4.45
N ASP A 318 -17.64 23.51 5.45
CA ASP A 318 -17.41 24.81 6.10
C ASP A 318 -16.63 25.74 5.16
N PHE A 319 -15.60 25.24 4.45
CA PHE A 319 -14.95 25.96 3.36
C PHE A 319 -15.94 26.33 2.25
N ARG A 320 -16.75 25.37 1.79
CA ARG A 320 -17.73 25.61 0.71
C ARG A 320 -18.80 26.63 1.12
N SER A 321 -19.25 26.60 2.38
CA SER A 321 -20.17 27.59 2.96
C SER A 321 -19.54 28.98 3.12
N LEU A 322 -18.24 29.04 3.45
CA LEU A 322 -17.45 30.27 3.47
C LEU A 322 -17.40 30.91 2.07
N VAL A 323 -17.08 30.12 1.04
CA VAL A 323 -17.06 30.59 -0.35
C VAL A 323 -18.44 31.07 -0.79
N GLU A 324 -19.51 30.28 -0.59
CA GLU A 324 -20.87 30.68 -0.96
C GLU A 324 -21.30 32.01 -0.33
N ARG A 325 -20.96 32.22 0.95
CA ARG A 325 -21.29 33.45 1.70
C ARG A 325 -20.53 34.69 1.21
N GLU A 326 -19.28 34.53 0.79
CA GLU A 326 -18.37 35.68 0.60
C GLU A 326 -17.95 35.93 -0.86
N ALA A 327 -18.08 34.94 -1.74
CA ALA A 327 -17.74 35.07 -3.16
C ALA A 327 -18.84 35.76 -4.00
N GLY A 328 -20.08 35.77 -3.50
CA GLY A 328 -21.23 36.32 -4.21
C GLY A 328 -21.50 35.63 -5.56
N GLU A 329 -22.22 36.31 -6.44
CA GLU A 329 -22.61 35.76 -7.76
C GLU A 329 -21.42 35.58 -8.71
N GLU A 330 -20.35 36.36 -8.57
CA GLU A 330 -19.16 36.22 -9.41
C GLU A 330 -18.30 35.00 -9.05
N GLY A 331 -18.35 34.53 -7.80
CA GLY A 331 -17.57 33.38 -7.36
C GLY A 331 -16.06 33.63 -7.22
N TRP A 332 -15.35 32.70 -6.59
CA TRP A 332 -13.90 32.78 -6.39
C TRP A 332 -13.11 32.03 -7.47
N ASP A 333 -11.98 32.60 -7.86
CA ASP A 333 -10.90 31.91 -8.54
C ASP A 333 -9.99 31.29 -7.48
N ILE A 334 -9.96 29.96 -7.39
CA ILE A 334 -9.19 29.24 -6.37
C ILE A 334 -7.94 28.63 -7.03
N GLY A 335 -6.78 29.07 -6.56
CA GLY A 335 -5.50 28.44 -6.80
C GLY A 335 -5.30 27.21 -5.93
N VAL A 336 -5.05 26.06 -6.55
CA VAL A 336 -4.87 24.77 -5.90
C VAL A 336 -3.42 24.32 -6.14
N VAL A 337 -2.62 24.19 -5.08
CA VAL A 337 -1.20 23.79 -5.22
C VAL A 337 -1.07 22.27 -5.25
N LEU A 338 -0.72 21.71 -6.42
CA LEU A 338 -0.42 20.29 -6.59
C LEU A 338 1.06 20.05 -6.23
N SER A 339 1.33 19.87 -4.94
CA SER A 339 2.65 19.97 -4.32
C SER A 339 3.71 18.96 -4.81
N GLY A 340 3.31 17.78 -5.27
CA GLY A 340 4.24 16.72 -5.67
C GLY A 340 3.59 15.54 -6.39
N GLY A 341 4.42 14.69 -6.98
CA GLY A 341 4.02 13.50 -7.76
C GLY A 341 4.85 12.24 -7.46
N ASN A 342 5.54 12.18 -6.32
CA ASN A 342 6.51 11.13 -6.01
C ASN A 342 5.87 9.86 -5.44
N VAL A 343 5.05 9.19 -6.26
CA VAL A 343 4.44 7.89 -5.93
C VAL A 343 5.32 6.72 -6.40
N PRO A 344 5.42 5.62 -5.63
CA PRO A 344 6.11 4.42 -6.09
C PRO A 344 5.31 3.75 -7.21
N MET A 345 5.92 3.62 -8.39
CA MET A 345 5.38 2.89 -9.53
C MET A 345 5.83 1.43 -9.48
N THR A 346 5.30 0.65 -8.53
CA THR A 346 5.46 -0.80 -8.53
C THR A 346 4.58 -1.39 -9.63
N VAL A 347 5.21 -1.88 -10.71
CA VAL A 347 4.62 -3.02 -11.43
C VAL A 347 4.55 -4.15 -10.40
N PRO A 348 3.39 -4.77 -10.14
CA PRO A 348 3.36 -5.92 -9.26
C PRO A 348 4.22 -7.04 -9.85
N SER A 349 5.27 -7.42 -9.15
CA SER A 349 5.69 -8.82 -9.11
C SER A 349 4.47 -9.64 -8.68
N ASP A 350 4.28 -10.84 -9.25
CA ASP A 350 3.15 -11.70 -8.90
C ASP A 350 3.09 -12.05 -7.39
N ASP A 351 4.19 -11.85 -6.65
CA ASP A 351 4.30 -12.04 -5.20
C ASP A 351 4.06 -10.76 -4.34
N ASP A 352 4.10 -9.54 -4.91
CA ASP A 352 3.95 -8.27 -4.16
C ASP A 352 2.64 -7.50 -4.46
N ALA A 353 1.74 -8.07 -5.27
CA ALA A 353 0.46 -7.45 -5.65
C ALA A 353 -0.54 -7.21 -4.49
N ALA A 354 -0.21 -7.64 -3.27
CA ALA A 354 -1.14 -7.74 -2.14
C ALA A 354 -1.10 -6.54 -1.16
N THR A 355 -1.00 -5.29 -1.62
CA THR A 355 -1.23 -4.11 -0.73
C THR A 355 -1.79 -2.84 -1.40
N THR A 356 -2.71 -2.97 -2.37
CA THR A 356 -3.52 -1.82 -2.83
C THR A 356 -4.97 -2.24 -3.04
N ALA A 357 -5.90 -1.58 -2.35
CA ALA A 357 -7.33 -1.68 -2.64
C ALA A 357 -7.63 -0.91 -3.94
N SER A 358 -7.53 -1.59 -5.08
CA SER A 358 -8.05 -1.13 -6.37
C SER A 358 -9.57 -1.20 -6.34
N ILE A 359 -10.24 -0.05 -6.27
CA ILE A 359 -11.67 0.04 -6.63
C ILE A 359 -11.74 0.32 -8.13
N ASP A 360 -11.40 -0.70 -8.94
CA ASP A 360 -11.80 -0.72 -10.33
C ASP A 360 -13.25 -1.22 -10.45
N SER A 361 -14.00 -0.60 -11.35
CA SER A 361 -15.46 -0.73 -11.47
C SER A 361 -15.93 -2.04 -12.13
N THR A 362 -15.11 -3.09 -12.09
CA THR A 362 -15.40 -4.43 -12.60
C THR A 362 -15.20 -5.55 -11.57
N GLU A 363 -14.57 -5.32 -10.42
CA GLU A 363 -14.28 -6.37 -9.42
C GLU A 363 -15.40 -6.58 -8.38
N HIS A 364 -16.66 -6.72 -8.83
CA HIS A 364 -17.77 -7.05 -7.93
C HIS A 364 -17.75 -8.52 -7.45
N ASP A 365 -16.77 -9.32 -7.87
CA ASP A 365 -16.71 -10.77 -7.64
C ASP A 365 -15.52 -11.24 -6.81
N ILE A 366 -14.55 -10.37 -6.48
CA ILE A 366 -13.35 -10.74 -5.70
C ILE A 366 -13.32 -10.01 -4.35
N ILE A 367 -12.86 -10.72 -3.31
CA ILE A 367 -12.58 -10.22 -1.96
C ILE A 367 -11.18 -10.72 -1.58
N ASP A 368 -10.27 -9.81 -1.23
CA ASP A 368 -9.01 -10.14 -0.55
C ASP A 368 -8.89 -9.29 0.72
N ILE A 369 -8.93 -9.98 1.85
CA ILE A 369 -8.52 -9.50 3.17
C ILE A 369 -7.24 -10.25 3.51
N SER A 370 -6.14 -9.54 3.69
CA SER A 370 -4.87 -10.14 4.08
C SER A 370 -4.34 -9.49 5.37
N LYS A 371 -3.95 -10.32 6.34
CA LYS A 371 -3.37 -9.93 7.65
C LYS A 371 -4.20 -8.92 8.48
N ALA A 372 -5.53 -8.90 8.35
CA ALA A 372 -6.41 -8.03 9.12
C ALA A 372 -6.32 -8.29 10.63
N PRO A 373 -6.19 -7.30 11.52
CA PRO A 373 -6.19 -7.54 12.97
C PRO A 373 -7.55 -8.08 13.42
N ALA A 374 -7.54 -9.15 14.22
CA ALA A 374 -8.76 -9.88 14.59
C ALA A 374 -8.85 -10.19 16.09
N VAL A 375 -10.10 -10.34 16.56
CA VAL A 375 -10.45 -10.88 17.88
C VAL A 375 -11.41 -12.04 17.66
N VAL A 376 -10.97 -13.25 18.03
CA VAL A 376 -11.72 -14.50 17.86
C VAL A 376 -12.32 -14.90 19.20
N SER A 377 -13.57 -15.33 19.22
CA SER A 377 -14.27 -15.80 20.43
C SER A 377 -15.05 -17.09 20.18
N TRP A 378 -15.08 -17.98 21.17
CA TRP A 378 -15.75 -19.28 21.10
C TRP A 378 -16.17 -19.76 22.50
N ILE A 379 -16.90 -20.85 22.58
CA ILE A 379 -17.26 -21.52 23.83
C ILE A 379 -16.32 -22.71 24.07
N GLY A 380 -15.69 -22.78 25.24
CA GLY A 380 -14.85 -23.89 25.66
C GLY A 380 -15.65 -25.17 25.93
N GLU A 381 -14.95 -26.30 26.14
CA GLU A 381 -15.61 -27.57 26.50
C GLU A 381 -16.30 -27.52 27.89
N ASP A 382 -15.86 -26.60 28.73
CA ASP A 382 -16.42 -26.23 30.03
C ASP A 382 -17.66 -25.32 29.94
N GLY A 383 -18.11 -25.00 28.73
CA GLY A 383 -19.21 -24.06 28.49
C GLY A 383 -18.85 -22.60 28.75
N GLN A 384 -17.59 -22.26 29.06
CA GLN A 384 -17.17 -20.89 29.35
C GLN A 384 -16.77 -20.14 28.07
N PRO A 385 -17.06 -18.83 27.97
CA PRO A 385 -16.60 -18.02 26.85
C PRO A 385 -15.09 -17.84 26.88
N ARG A 386 -14.44 -18.03 25.73
CA ARG A 386 -13.01 -17.89 25.52
C ARG A 386 -12.74 -16.94 24.36
N SER A 387 -11.60 -16.25 24.39
CA SER A 387 -11.22 -15.33 23.31
C SER A 387 -9.70 -15.28 23.09
N LEU A 388 -9.32 -14.99 21.85
CA LEU A 388 -7.94 -14.76 21.42
C LEU A 388 -7.89 -13.44 20.66
N CYS A 389 -7.02 -12.53 21.08
CA CYS A 389 -7.03 -11.15 20.60
C CYS A 389 -5.66 -10.68 20.08
N HIS A 390 -5.72 -9.66 19.22
CA HIS A 390 -4.59 -8.80 18.90
C HIS A 390 -4.30 -7.85 20.08
N SER A 391 -3.13 -7.97 20.72
CA SER A 391 -2.67 -7.07 21.79
C SER A 391 -1.21 -6.65 21.56
N PRO A 392 -0.90 -5.35 21.40
CA PRO A 392 0.48 -4.87 21.36
C PRO A 392 1.28 -5.12 22.65
N LEU A 393 0.58 -5.36 23.77
CA LEU A 393 1.17 -5.48 25.11
C LEU A 393 1.41 -6.94 25.53
N ASP A 394 0.51 -7.87 25.16
CA ASP A 394 0.46 -9.24 25.72
C ASP A 394 1.06 -10.32 24.80
N HIS A 395 1.91 -9.92 23.84
CA HIS A 395 2.62 -10.78 22.89
C HIS A 395 1.76 -11.60 21.90
N SER A 396 0.44 -11.63 22.03
CA SER A 396 -0.49 -12.28 21.11
C SER A 396 -0.87 -11.35 19.94
N HIS A 397 -0.35 -11.64 18.74
CA HIS A 397 -0.83 -11.02 17.51
C HIS A 397 -1.64 -12.06 16.75
N VAL A 398 -2.95 -11.83 16.63
CA VAL A 398 -3.85 -12.59 15.76
C VAL A 398 -4.19 -11.73 14.55
N THR A 399 -4.13 -12.33 13.38
CA THR A 399 -4.62 -11.73 12.13
C THR A 399 -5.51 -12.70 11.36
N LEU A 400 -6.38 -12.15 10.53
CA LEU A 400 -7.34 -12.82 9.66
C LEU A 400 -6.96 -12.60 8.19
N ASP A 401 -7.00 -13.66 7.42
CA ASP A 401 -6.90 -13.66 5.97
C ASP A 401 -8.18 -14.30 5.40
N ILE A 402 -8.90 -13.59 4.53
CA ILE A 402 -10.05 -14.08 3.77
C ILE A 402 -9.82 -13.74 2.30
N GLN A 403 -9.67 -14.76 1.46
CA GLN A 403 -9.74 -14.59 0.01
C GLN A 403 -11.02 -15.26 -0.49
N PHE A 404 -11.71 -14.65 -1.46
CA PHE A 404 -12.90 -15.20 -2.08
C PHE A 404 -13.04 -14.70 -3.52
N ASN A 405 -13.44 -15.58 -4.42
CA ASN A 405 -13.73 -15.29 -5.80
C ASN A 405 -15.07 -15.95 -6.17
N ALA A 406 -16.08 -15.13 -6.47
CA ALA A 406 -17.45 -15.54 -6.74
C ALA A 406 -17.60 -16.27 -8.08
N GLU A 407 -16.87 -15.86 -9.12
CA GLU A 407 -16.92 -16.48 -10.46
C GLU A 407 -16.47 -17.96 -10.42
N SER A 408 -15.40 -18.24 -9.69
CA SER A 408 -14.85 -19.59 -9.52
C SER A 408 -15.48 -20.37 -8.35
N HIS A 409 -16.30 -19.73 -7.53
CA HIS A 409 -16.79 -20.24 -6.25
C HIS A 409 -15.66 -20.78 -5.34
N THR A 410 -14.55 -20.03 -5.23
CA THR A 410 -13.41 -20.42 -4.40
C THR A 410 -13.12 -19.44 -3.27
N ALA A 411 -12.56 -19.93 -2.16
CA ALA A 411 -12.17 -19.13 -1.00
C ALA A 411 -10.95 -19.69 -0.25
N VAL A 412 -10.41 -18.85 0.64
CA VAL A 412 -9.43 -19.19 1.67
C VAL A 412 -9.85 -18.47 2.95
N PHE A 413 -9.95 -19.20 4.05
CA PHE A 413 -10.21 -18.63 5.37
C PHE A 413 -9.10 -19.08 6.32
N LYS A 414 -8.28 -18.15 6.79
CA LYS A 414 -7.08 -18.45 7.59
C LYS A 414 -6.91 -17.43 8.72
N LEU A 415 -6.69 -17.91 9.93
CA LEU A 415 -6.22 -17.09 11.05
C LEU A 415 -4.74 -17.37 11.28
N THR A 416 -3.95 -16.33 11.52
CA THR A 416 -2.51 -16.42 11.77
C THR A 416 -2.20 -15.87 13.16
N ALA A 417 -1.42 -16.62 13.95
CA ALA A 417 -0.98 -16.23 15.28
C ALA A 417 0.54 -16.42 15.48
N ASN A 418 1.21 -15.43 16.06
CA ASN A 418 2.68 -15.41 16.15
C ASN A 418 3.16 -15.91 17.52
N ILE A 419 3.76 -17.11 17.58
CA ILE A 419 4.10 -17.82 18.82
C ILE A 419 5.62 -17.98 18.98
N ALA A 420 6.13 -17.75 20.20
CA ALA A 420 7.53 -17.99 20.54
C ALA A 420 7.75 -19.45 21.00
N PHE A 421 8.60 -20.19 20.30
CA PHE A 421 9.00 -21.55 20.66
C PHE A 421 10.44 -21.57 21.20
N LYS A 422 10.77 -22.54 22.06
CA LYS A 422 12.16 -22.78 22.49
C LYS A 422 13.02 -23.19 21.30
N GLY A 423 14.31 -22.87 21.35
CA GLY A 423 15.26 -23.12 20.26
C GLY A 423 15.10 -22.21 19.03
N LYS A 424 14.07 -21.35 18.96
CA LYS A 424 13.88 -20.42 17.82
C LYS A 424 14.17 -18.97 18.21
N ARG A 425 14.99 -18.29 17.38
CA ARG A 425 15.39 -16.88 17.57
C ARG A 425 14.19 -15.93 17.43
N ASN A 426 13.31 -16.21 16.47
CA ASN A 426 12.13 -15.41 16.15
C ASN A 426 10.82 -16.16 16.47
N LYS A 427 9.72 -15.41 16.66
CA LYS A 427 8.37 -15.99 16.71
C LYS A 427 8.06 -16.71 15.38
N SER A 428 7.41 -17.86 15.46
CA SER A 428 6.89 -18.59 14.30
C SER A 428 5.40 -18.33 14.15
N ASN A 429 4.95 -18.07 12.92
CA ASN A 429 3.53 -18.07 12.61
C ASN A 429 2.97 -19.47 12.87
N THR A 430 1.76 -19.54 13.42
CA THR A 430 0.94 -20.74 13.59
C THR A 430 -0.42 -20.41 12.98
N PHE A 431 -0.96 -21.29 12.14
CA PHE A 431 -2.13 -21.00 11.34
C PHE A 431 -3.31 -21.87 11.73
N LEU A 432 -4.51 -21.29 11.78
CA LEU A 432 -5.76 -22.02 11.79
C LEU A 432 -6.43 -21.86 10.43
N PHE A 433 -6.64 -22.97 9.73
CA PHE A 433 -7.22 -22.99 8.39
C PHE A 433 -8.65 -23.56 8.45
N VAL A 434 -9.60 -22.81 7.91
CA VAL A 434 -10.98 -23.24 7.72
C VAL A 434 -11.14 -23.61 6.25
N TYR A 435 -11.33 -24.89 5.97
CA TYR A 435 -11.66 -25.35 4.62
C TYR A 435 -13.05 -24.81 4.23
N PRO A 436 -13.21 -24.08 3.11
CA PRO A 436 -14.50 -23.56 2.68
C PRO A 436 -15.57 -24.65 2.52
N GLU A 437 -15.18 -25.85 2.08
CA GLU A 437 -16.07 -27.01 1.92
C GLU A 437 -16.63 -27.53 3.25
N ARG A 438 -16.03 -27.14 4.39
CA ARG A 438 -16.51 -27.47 5.74
C ARG A 438 -17.47 -26.44 6.29
N VAL A 439 -17.64 -25.26 5.67
CA VAL A 439 -18.56 -24.23 6.15
C VAL A 439 -20.00 -24.67 5.92
N GLN A 440 -20.80 -24.73 6.99
CA GLN A 440 -22.25 -24.97 6.95
C GLN A 440 -23.04 -23.66 6.93
N SER A 441 -22.56 -22.66 7.67
CA SER A 441 -23.06 -21.30 7.59
C SER A 441 -21.98 -20.31 8.00
N LEU A 442 -21.98 -19.16 7.33
CA LEU A 442 -21.17 -18.00 7.67
C LEU A 442 -22.11 -16.79 7.72
N ALA A 443 -22.26 -16.16 8.88
CA ALA A 443 -23.22 -15.07 9.06
C ALA A 443 -22.58 -13.82 9.67
N VAL A 444 -23.01 -12.65 9.20
CA VAL A 444 -22.75 -11.37 9.89
C VAL A 444 -23.64 -11.31 11.13
N VAL A 445 -23.05 -11.04 12.30
CA VAL A 445 -23.79 -10.89 13.55
C VAL A 445 -23.77 -9.43 13.97
N ASP A 446 -24.93 -8.78 13.88
CA ASP A 446 -25.15 -7.47 14.50
C ASP A 446 -25.50 -7.69 15.98
N GLU A 447 -24.59 -7.28 16.87
CA GLU A 447 -24.66 -7.34 18.35
C GLU A 447 -24.53 -8.74 19.02
N ASP A 448 -23.55 -8.88 19.91
CA ASP A 448 -23.43 -9.97 20.90
C ASP A 448 -22.49 -9.53 22.05
N ASP A 449 -22.49 -10.23 23.20
CA ASP A 449 -21.78 -9.82 24.44
C ASP A 449 -20.25 -9.67 24.28
N GLY A 450 -19.65 -10.35 23.28
CA GLY A 450 -18.23 -10.22 22.95
C GLY A 450 -17.85 -8.90 22.24
N SER A 451 -18.84 -8.13 21.75
CA SER A 451 -18.63 -6.92 20.95
C SER A 451 -17.84 -5.83 21.68
N VAL A 452 -18.15 -5.57 22.95
CA VAL A 452 -17.46 -4.54 23.76
C VAL A 452 -15.98 -4.89 23.97
N PHE A 453 -15.65 -6.17 24.17
CA PHE A 453 -14.26 -6.61 24.29
C PHE A 453 -13.51 -6.48 22.96
N ALA A 454 -14.15 -6.86 21.84
CA ALA A 454 -13.58 -6.69 20.51
C ALA A 454 -13.36 -5.20 20.16
N GLN A 455 -14.35 -4.33 20.42
CA GLN A 455 -14.27 -2.89 20.19
C GLN A 455 -13.15 -2.24 21.01
N ASN A 456 -12.98 -2.61 22.28
CA ASN A 456 -11.88 -2.15 23.13
C ASN A 456 -10.47 -2.57 22.63
N ARG A 457 -10.38 -3.54 21.71
CA ARG A 457 -9.11 -4.03 21.15
C ARG A 457 -8.88 -3.65 19.68
N LEU A 458 -9.95 -3.41 18.91
CA LEU A 458 -9.91 -3.17 17.46
C LEU A 458 -10.43 -1.78 17.03
N GLY A 459 -11.03 -1.02 17.96
CA GLY A 459 -11.73 0.25 17.69
C GLY A 459 -13.25 0.10 17.64
N THR A 460 -13.96 1.23 17.68
CA THR A 460 -15.42 1.29 17.89
C THR A 460 -16.28 0.66 16.78
N ASN A 461 -15.74 0.49 15.56
CA ASN A 461 -16.46 -0.07 14.42
C ASN A 461 -15.83 -1.41 13.98
N THR A 462 -16.43 -2.53 14.40
CA THR A 462 -16.04 -3.90 14.02
C THR A 462 -17.19 -4.68 13.42
N TYR A 463 -16.97 -5.40 12.32
CA TYR A 463 -17.87 -6.48 11.90
C TYR A 463 -17.57 -7.75 12.69
N SER A 464 -18.58 -8.59 12.81
CA SER A 464 -18.52 -9.90 13.44
C SER A 464 -19.01 -10.95 12.45
N LEU A 465 -18.16 -11.93 12.15
CA LEU A 465 -18.49 -13.12 11.37
C LEU A 465 -18.60 -14.34 12.29
N ARG A 466 -19.74 -15.03 12.25
CA ARG A 466 -19.95 -16.31 12.94
C ARG A 466 -19.78 -17.45 11.95
N PHE A 467 -18.80 -18.31 12.20
CA PHE A 467 -18.56 -19.54 11.46
C PHE A 467 -19.30 -20.69 12.13
N THR A 468 -19.95 -21.54 11.34
CA THR A 468 -20.42 -22.87 11.75
C THR A 468 -19.95 -23.89 10.74
N LEU A 469 -19.28 -24.95 11.20
CA LEU A 469 -18.54 -25.90 10.37
C LEU A 469 -19.06 -27.34 10.57
N ALA A 470 -19.08 -28.12 9.49
CA ALA A 470 -19.43 -29.54 9.50
C ALA A 470 -18.39 -30.39 10.24
N THR A 471 -17.11 -30.01 10.12
CA THR A 471 -16.00 -30.60 10.87
C THR A 471 -15.00 -29.52 11.28
N PRO A 472 -14.20 -29.73 12.35
CA PRO A 472 -13.29 -28.70 12.86
C PRO A 472 -12.20 -28.26 11.88
N CYS A 473 -11.54 -27.16 12.23
CA CYS A 473 -10.45 -26.54 11.49
C CYS A 473 -9.20 -27.42 11.43
N ALA A 474 -8.30 -27.12 10.48
CA ALA A 474 -6.93 -27.63 10.51
C ALA A 474 -6.00 -26.64 11.22
N LEU A 475 -5.25 -27.11 12.21
CA LEU A 475 -4.18 -26.34 12.86
C LEU A 475 -2.85 -26.67 12.19
N VAL A 476 -2.15 -25.66 11.67
CA VAL A 476 -0.88 -25.81 10.97
C VAL A 476 0.22 -25.17 11.80
N VAL A 477 1.17 -25.99 12.26
CA VAL A 477 2.25 -25.63 13.18
C VAL A 477 3.63 -25.92 12.57
N PRO A 478 4.72 -25.35 13.12
CA PRO A 478 6.07 -25.71 12.69
C PRO A 478 6.34 -27.22 12.82
N ARG A 479 7.29 -27.73 12.05
CA ARG A 479 7.63 -29.17 12.03
C ARG A 479 8.32 -29.65 13.31
N ASP A 480 9.06 -28.75 13.94
CA ASP A 480 10.02 -29.03 15.01
C ASP A 480 9.37 -29.02 16.41
N GLU A 481 10.19 -29.14 17.45
CA GLU A 481 9.73 -29.29 18.84
C GLU A 481 8.86 -28.10 19.31
N LEU A 482 7.56 -28.35 19.52
CA LEU A 482 6.56 -27.31 19.81
C LEU A 482 6.57 -26.84 21.28
N VAL A 483 7.72 -26.80 21.94
CA VAL A 483 7.81 -26.36 23.34
C VAL A 483 7.71 -24.84 23.39
N PRO A 484 6.67 -24.25 24.01
CA PRO A 484 6.54 -22.78 24.07
C PRO A 484 7.67 -22.17 24.91
N LYS A 485 8.15 -21.00 24.50
CA LYS A 485 9.28 -20.31 25.14
C LYS A 485 8.95 -19.87 26.57
N ASP A 486 7.73 -19.39 26.77
CA ASP A 486 7.21 -18.81 28.01
C ASP A 486 5.71 -19.18 28.22
N ASN A 487 5.13 -18.71 29.32
CA ASN A 487 3.74 -19.01 29.67
C ASN A 487 2.71 -18.32 28.76
N ALA A 488 3.01 -17.16 28.18
CA ALA A 488 2.10 -16.44 27.28
C ALA A 488 2.04 -17.13 25.91
N ALA A 489 3.19 -17.57 25.39
CA ALA A 489 3.29 -18.42 24.21
C ALA A 489 2.57 -19.77 24.42
N ARG A 490 2.66 -20.35 25.62
CA ARG A 490 1.91 -21.58 25.98
C ARG A 490 0.39 -21.34 25.94
N ALA A 491 -0.10 -20.34 26.67
CA ALA A 491 -1.52 -20.01 26.72
C ALA A 491 -2.10 -19.68 25.33
N THR A 492 -1.33 -18.99 24.49
CA THR A 492 -1.71 -18.70 23.09
C THR A 492 -1.84 -19.98 22.26
N LEU A 493 -0.88 -20.91 22.38
CA LEU A 493 -0.91 -22.19 21.66
C LEU A 493 -2.06 -23.08 22.13
N GLU A 494 -2.27 -23.20 23.44
CA GLU A 494 -3.36 -23.98 24.04
C GLU A 494 -4.74 -23.42 23.63
N SER A 495 -4.88 -22.10 23.59
CA SER A 495 -6.10 -21.43 23.12
C SER A 495 -6.40 -21.71 21.64
N LEU A 496 -5.38 -21.72 20.78
CA LEU A 496 -5.54 -22.09 19.36
C LEU A 496 -5.86 -23.57 19.17
N GLN A 497 -5.31 -24.45 20.00
CA GLN A 497 -5.61 -25.88 19.97
C GLN A 497 -7.05 -26.18 20.40
N ASP A 498 -7.54 -25.49 21.43
CA ASP A 498 -8.94 -25.58 21.86
C ASP A 498 -9.90 -25.02 20.80
N LEU A 499 -9.60 -23.84 20.24
CA LEU A 499 -10.34 -23.26 19.11
C LEU A 499 -10.34 -24.18 17.88
N ALA A 500 -9.22 -24.82 17.56
CA ALA A 500 -9.10 -25.73 16.42
C ALA A 500 -10.02 -26.95 16.50
N GLY A 501 -10.37 -27.39 17.71
CA GLY A 501 -11.34 -28.46 17.94
C GLY A 501 -12.80 -28.01 17.81
N LYS A 502 -13.11 -26.72 17.68
CA LYS A 502 -14.49 -26.22 17.61
C LYS A 502 -15.04 -26.23 16.20
N THR A 503 -16.35 -26.46 16.12
CA THR A 503 -17.16 -26.31 14.90
C THR A 503 -17.93 -24.98 14.87
N SER A 504 -17.90 -24.18 15.93
CA SER A 504 -18.54 -22.85 15.96
C SER A 504 -17.69 -21.85 16.72
N PHE A 505 -17.46 -20.69 16.11
CA PHE A 505 -16.71 -19.56 16.67
C PHE A 505 -17.05 -18.27 15.92
N GLN A 506 -16.66 -17.15 16.49
CA GLN A 506 -16.90 -15.81 15.98
C GLN A 506 -15.57 -15.07 15.78
N VAL A 507 -15.44 -14.35 14.67
CA VAL A 507 -14.26 -13.54 14.32
C VAL A 507 -14.69 -12.10 14.13
N ASN A 508 -14.14 -11.21 14.95
CA ASN A 508 -14.40 -9.78 14.90
C ASN A 508 -13.20 -9.06 14.25
N PHE A 509 -13.44 -8.13 13.32
CA PHE A 509 -12.42 -7.37 12.60
C PHE A 509 -12.94 -5.96 12.23
N PRO A 510 -12.07 -4.95 12.04
CA PRO A 510 -12.50 -3.57 11.77
C PRO A 510 -13.39 -3.40 10.52
N CYS A 511 -14.46 -2.60 10.63
CA CYS A 511 -15.42 -2.41 9.53
C CYS A 511 -14.83 -1.77 8.26
N LYS A 512 -13.72 -1.05 8.38
CA LYS A 512 -13.02 -0.37 7.28
C LYS A 512 -12.32 -1.31 6.29
N ILE A 513 -12.37 -2.63 6.52
CA ILE A 513 -11.64 -3.65 5.76
C ILE A 513 -12.45 -4.20 4.58
N LEU A 514 -13.76 -4.37 4.74
CA LEU A 514 -14.64 -4.90 3.70
C LEU A 514 -16.06 -4.34 3.86
N PRO A 515 -16.69 -3.73 2.83
CA PRO A 515 -18.07 -3.24 2.90
C PRO A 515 -19.11 -4.31 3.33
N LYS A 516 -20.16 -3.91 4.06
CA LYS A 516 -21.14 -4.84 4.66
C LYS A 516 -21.93 -5.63 3.61
N ASP A 517 -22.23 -5.04 2.46
CA ASP A 517 -22.85 -5.68 1.29
C ASP A 517 -21.94 -6.77 0.69
N ARG A 518 -20.65 -6.50 0.55
CA ARG A 518 -19.64 -7.49 0.10
C ARG A 518 -19.49 -8.63 1.11
N LEU A 519 -19.55 -8.33 2.40
CA LEU A 519 -19.53 -9.30 3.48
C LEU A 519 -20.79 -10.20 3.46
N VAL A 520 -21.98 -9.63 3.21
CA VAL A 520 -23.23 -10.39 3.05
C VAL A 520 -23.16 -11.31 1.82
N ALA A 521 -22.65 -10.85 0.68
CA ALA A 521 -22.50 -11.70 -0.50
C ALA A 521 -21.58 -12.92 -0.25
N LEU A 522 -20.49 -12.73 0.50
CA LEU A 522 -19.62 -13.82 0.97
C LEU A 522 -20.38 -14.78 1.90
N CYS A 523 -21.14 -14.25 2.86
CA CYS A 523 -21.97 -15.03 3.79
C CYS A 523 -23.03 -15.88 3.07
N ASP A 524 -23.72 -15.32 2.09
CA ASP A 524 -24.76 -16.00 1.32
C ASP A 524 -24.16 -17.16 0.49
N GLU A 525 -23.05 -16.93 -0.20
CA GLU A 525 -22.39 -17.95 -1.01
C GLU A 525 -21.73 -19.05 -0.14
N ALA A 526 -21.09 -18.68 0.98
CA ALA A 526 -20.51 -19.62 1.93
C ALA A 526 -21.55 -20.41 2.75
N SER A 527 -22.78 -19.91 2.85
CA SER A 527 -23.92 -20.62 3.44
C SER A 527 -24.73 -21.40 2.39
N SER A 528 -24.39 -21.28 1.10
CA SER A 528 -24.99 -22.06 0.03
C SER A 528 -24.32 -23.45 -0.07
N SER A 529 -25.12 -24.51 0.01
CA SER A 529 -24.59 -25.84 0.31
C SER A 529 -23.70 -26.41 -0.80
N GLY A 530 -22.41 -26.59 -0.48
CA GLY A 530 -21.45 -27.35 -1.31
C GLY A 530 -20.94 -26.63 -2.56
N ARG A 531 -21.18 -25.33 -2.72
CA ARG A 531 -20.59 -24.54 -3.83
C ARG A 531 -19.16 -24.13 -3.59
N LEU A 532 -18.86 -23.63 -2.39
CA LEU A 532 -17.59 -22.99 -2.07
C LEU A 532 -16.45 -23.99 -1.90
N LYS A 533 -15.33 -23.77 -2.59
CA LYS A 533 -14.14 -24.64 -2.58
C LYS A 533 -12.88 -23.91 -2.13
N THR A 534 -11.87 -24.65 -1.69
CA THR A 534 -10.52 -24.13 -1.43
C THR A 534 -9.91 -23.58 -2.72
N MET A 535 -9.29 -22.39 -2.67
CA MET A 535 -8.58 -21.82 -3.84
C MET A 535 -7.41 -22.72 -4.29
N PRO A 536 -7.22 -22.91 -5.62
CA PRO A 536 -6.11 -23.69 -6.15
C PRO A 536 -4.75 -23.25 -5.62
N GLY A 537 -3.86 -24.22 -5.37
CA GLY A 537 -2.50 -23.97 -4.86
C GLY A 537 -2.38 -23.90 -3.33
N VAL A 538 -3.47 -23.64 -2.59
CA VAL A 538 -3.49 -23.65 -1.11
C VAL A 538 -3.79 -25.06 -0.54
N GLU A 539 -4.17 -26.01 -1.38
CA GLU A 539 -4.51 -27.41 -1.08
C GLU A 539 -3.48 -28.13 -0.18
N ASN A 540 -2.19 -27.80 -0.29
CA ASN A 540 -1.13 -28.37 0.52
C ASN A 540 -0.72 -27.42 1.66
N LEU A 541 -1.49 -27.43 2.75
CA LEU A 541 -1.27 -26.58 3.92
C LEU A 541 0.14 -26.69 4.54
N ALA A 542 0.85 -27.82 4.36
CA ALA A 542 2.22 -27.96 4.84
C ALA A 542 3.22 -27.03 4.10
N LYS A 543 2.85 -26.52 2.91
CA LYS A 543 3.61 -25.50 2.18
C LYS A 543 3.49 -24.08 2.74
N LEU A 544 2.58 -23.81 3.68
CA LEU A 544 2.45 -22.49 4.33
C LEU A 544 3.73 -22.02 5.07
N TYR A 545 4.71 -22.90 5.26
CA TYR A 545 6.08 -22.57 5.70
C TYR A 545 7.11 -22.61 4.56
N GLY A 546 6.77 -22.12 3.36
CA GLY A 546 7.69 -22.02 2.22
C GLY A 546 8.33 -23.35 1.81
N GLY A 547 7.58 -24.46 1.91
CA GLY A 547 8.09 -25.79 1.61
C GLY A 547 8.96 -26.44 2.71
N LYS A 548 9.31 -25.75 3.81
CA LYS A 548 10.05 -26.34 4.95
C LYS A 548 9.25 -27.44 5.70
N GLY A 549 7.97 -27.63 5.35
CA GLY A 549 7.17 -28.81 5.70
C GLY A 549 6.47 -28.71 7.06
N GLY A 550 5.54 -27.76 7.20
CA GLY A 550 4.74 -27.61 8.42
C GLY A 550 3.92 -28.86 8.74
N ARG A 551 3.61 -29.06 10.03
CA ARG A 551 2.77 -30.17 10.48
C ARG A 551 1.31 -29.71 10.56
N VAL A 552 0.46 -30.35 9.76
CA VAL A 552 -0.99 -30.20 9.83
C VAL A 552 -1.53 -31.12 10.93
N ILE A 553 -2.36 -30.58 11.81
CA ILE A 553 -3.08 -31.27 12.87
C ILE A 553 -4.57 -31.12 12.57
N GLU A 554 -5.23 -32.22 12.26
CA GLU A 554 -6.68 -32.25 12.10
C GLU A 554 -7.34 -32.75 13.39
N TYR A 555 -8.41 -32.08 13.80
CA TYR A 555 -9.22 -32.45 14.93
C TYR A 555 -10.45 -33.21 14.45
N LYS A 556 -10.66 -34.42 14.98
CA LYS A 556 -11.91 -35.16 14.77
C LYS A 556 -12.96 -34.62 15.72
N GLN A 557 -14.21 -34.60 15.26
CA GLN A 557 -15.36 -34.38 16.14
C GLN A 557 -15.31 -35.43 17.26
N ALA A 558 -15.51 -35.00 18.51
CA ALA A 558 -15.66 -35.92 19.62
C ALA A 558 -16.92 -36.76 19.37
N GLU A 559 -16.76 -38.07 19.19
CA GLU A 559 -17.89 -39.00 19.22
C GLU A 559 -18.54 -38.88 20.60
N THR A 560 -19.77 -38.39 20.64
CA THR A 560 -20.55 -38.27 21.88
C THR A 560 -20.77 -39.67 22.44
N SER A 561 -19.97 -40.04 23.45
CA SER A 561 -20.03 -41.35 24.10
C SER A 561 -21.42 -41.68 24.61
N GLU A 562 -21.87 -42.90 24.33
CA GLU A 562 -23.09 -43.47 24.88
C GLU A 562 -23.03 -43.52 26.42
N VAL A 563 -23.98 -42.86 27.09
CA VAL A 563 -24.30 -43.13 28.51
C VAL A 563 -25.82 -43.12 28.73
N LEU A 564 -26.37 -44.34 28.77
CA LEU A 564 -27.47 -44.81 29.63
C LEU A 564 -28.68 -43.90 29.91
N SER A 565 -29.78 -44.28 29.25
CA SER A 565 -31.16 -44.37 29.76
C SER A 565 -31.46 -43.99 31.22
N THR A 566 -32.46 -43.12 31.39
CA THR A 566 -33.62 -43.39 32.27
C THR A 566 -34.88 -42.73 31.71
N GLU A 567 -36.05 -43.24 32.12
CA GLU A 567 -37.35 -43.03 31.49
C GLU A 567 -38.03 -41.71 31.91
N GLU A 568 -38.83 -41.11 31.03
CA GLU A 568 -40.25 -40.90 31.33
C GLU A 568 -41.10 -40.83 30.05
N LEU A 569 -42.32 -41.38 30.11
CA LEU A 569 -43.25 -41.53 29.00
C LEU A 569 -44.09 -40.25 28.80
N VAL A 570 -44.53 -39.96 27.56
CA VAL A 570 -45.97 -40.05 27.21
C VAL A 570 -46.13 -40.52 25.76
N ASP A 571 -47.07 -41.44 25.59
CA ASP A 571 -47.49 -42.15 24.38
C ASP A 571 -48.24 -41.27 23.34
N THR A 572 -48.01 -41.47 22.05
CA THR A 572 -49.06 -41.90 21.07
C THR A 572 -48.50 -42.02 19.65
N GLN A 573 -48.75 -43.17 19.02
CA GLN A 573 -48.43 -43.46 17.61
C GLN A 573 -49.72 -43.71 16.78
N PRO A 574 -49.66 -44.10 15.49
CA PRO A 574 -50.13 -43.27 14.37
C PRO A 574 -51.50 -43.70 13.81
N TRP A 575 -52.06 -42.91 12.87
CA TRP A 575 -53.25 -43.28 12.10
C TRP A 575 -53.07 -43.17 10.58
N VAL A 576 -53.72 -44.09 9.86
CA VAL A 576 -53.64 -44.28 8.40
C VAL A 576 -55.05 -44.25 7.80
N ALA A 577 -55.22 -43.46 6.72
CA ALA A 577 -56.18 -43.55 5.61
C ALA A 577 -57.73 -43.70 5.83
N SER A 578 -58.46 -42.63 5.39
CA SER A 578 -59.68 -42.67 4.52
C SER A 578 -61.02 -43.22 5.13
N PRO A 579 -62.21 -43.17 4.45
CA PRO A 579 -62.60 -42.59 3.13
C PRO A 579 -63.97 -41.81 3.04
N GLY A 580 -64.22 -41.14 1.89
CA GLY A 580 -65.54 -41.02 1.22
C GLY A 580 -66.60 -39.99 1.73
N PRO A 581 -67.67 -39.66 0.95
CA PRO A 581 -68.17 -40.37 -0.25
C PRO A 581 -68.56 -39.48 -1.49
N ASP A 582 -69.18 -40.15 -2.48
CA ASP A 582 -70.12 -39.69 -3.54
C ASP A 582 -69.70 -39.11 -4.92
N ASP A 583 -69.53 -40.04 -5.88
CA ASP A 583 -70.49 -40.41 -6.95
C ASP A 583 -70.69 -39.62 -8.29
N ARG A 584 -70.68 -40.42 -9.37
CA ARG A 584 -71.30 -40.32 -10.72
C ARG A 584 -71.26 -39.04 -11.61
N GLY A 585 -70.72 -39.22 -12.83
CA GLY A 585 -71.09 -38.44 -14.02
C GLY A 585 -70.31 -38.82 -15.29
N ARG A 586 -70.96 -39.43 -16.30
CA ARG A 586 -70.34 -39.78 -17.60
C ARG A 586 -70.57 -38.68 -18.65
N GLY A 587 -69.46 -38.20 -19.22
CA GLY A 587 -69.24 -38.02 -20.67
C GLY A 587 -70.07 -37.00 -21.46
N ASP A 588 -69.36 -36.14 -22.20
CA ASP A 588 -69.66 -35.98 -23.62
C ASP A 588 -68.39 -35.64 -24.43
N SER A 589 -68.52 -35.62 -25.76
CA SER A 589 -67.43 -35.77 -26.73
C SER A 589 -66.93 -34.47 -27.40
N GLN A 590 -65.79 -34.62 -28.10
CA GLN A 590 -65.24 -33.81 -29.21
C GLN A 590 -64.18 -32.70 -28.98
N ASN A 591 -63.21 -32.76 -29.90
CA ASN A 591 -62.46 -31.67 -30.56
C ASN A 591 -61.43 -30.82 -29.81
N SER A 592 -60.17 -30.92 -30.26
CA SER A 592 -59.31 -29.74 -30.42
C SER A 592 -58.41 -29.75 -31.66
N LYS A 593 -58.28 -28.54 -32.22
CA LYS A 593 -57.42 -28.05 -33.31
C LYS A 593 -56.89 -26.68 -32.82
N THR A 594 -55.67 -26.20 -33.10
CA THR A 594 -54.52 -26.72 -33.86
C THR A 594 -53.24 -26.18 -33.18
N ARG A 595 -52.01 -26.68 -33.44
CA ARG A 595 -51.01 -26.20 -34.44
C ARG A 595 -50.94 -24.66 -34.68
N PRO A 596 -49.77 -24.08 -35.03
CA PRO A 596 -48.66 -24.74 -35.78
C PRO A 596 -47.17 -24.43 -35.42
N HIS A 597 -46.27 -25.26 -36.00
CA HIS A 597 -44.93 -24.97 -36.61
C HIS A 597 -43.77 -24.41 -35.74
N ASP A 598 -42.47 -24.68 -35.98
CA ASP A 598 -41.74 -25.51 -36.99
C ASP A 598 -40.36 -25.93 -36.42
N THR A 599 -39.97 -27.23 -36.38
CA THR A 599 -39.28 -28.11 -37.37
C THR A 599 -37.75 -28.08 -37.42
N VAL A 600 -37.20 -29.30 -37.42
CA VAL A 600 -35.80 -29.72 -37.59
C VAL A 600 -35.60 -30.17 -39.04
N GLU A 601 -34.41 -30.00 -39.65
CA GLU A 601 -33.63 -31.08 -40.32
C GLU A 601 -32.38 -30.60 -41.11
N SER A 602 -31.60 -31.59 -41.55
CA SER A 602 -30.18 -31.60 -41.94
C SER A 602 -29.93 -31.40 -43.47
N PRO A 603 -28.67 -31.40 -43.99
CA PRO A 603 -28.30 -30.87 -45.32
C PRO A 603 -28.27 -32.00 -46.41
N PRO A 604 -27.93 -31.79 -47.73
CA PRO A 604 -26.64 -31.30 -48.26
C PRO A 604 -26.67 -30.49 -49.60
N SER A 605 -25.50 -30.38 -50.26
CA SER A 605 -25.08 -29.52 -51.39
C SER A 605 -25.56 -29.90 -52.82
N TYR A 606 -25.51 -28.94 -53.78
CA TYR A 606 -24.63 -28.97 -54.98
C TYR A 606 -24.66 -27.67 -55.82
N ASP A 607 -23.68 -27.57 -56.72
CA ASP A 607 -23.14 -26.49 -57.58
C ASP A 607 -24.03 -25.57 -58.48
N GLU A 608 -23.35 -24.50 -58.93
CA GLU A 608 -23.41 -23.80 -60.24
C GLU A 608 -24.73 -23.27 -60.84
N LEU A 609 -24.77 -21.95 -61.11
CA LEU A 609 -24.68 -21.45 -62.50
C LEU A 609 -24.33 -19.95 -62.58
N ASP A 610 -23.66 -19.58 -63.69
CA ASP A 610 -23.01 -18.30 -63.98
C ASP A 610 -23.94 -17.29 -64.73
N LEU A 611 -23.37 -16.13 -65.14
CA LEU A 611 -23.91 -14.94 -65.84
C LEU A 611 -24.01 -13.71 -64.90
N GLY A 612 -23.10 -12.72 -64.89
CA GLY A 612 -21.89 -12.48 -65.67
C GLY A 612 -21.93 -11.13 -66.40
N HIS A 613 -20.91 -10.28 -66.20
CA HIS A 613 -20.22 -9.41 -67.19
C HIS A 613 -19.17 -8.53 -66.48
N SER A 614 -18.08 -8.23 -67.18
CA SER A 614 -16.82 -7.59 -66.72
C SER A 614 -16.36 -6.58 -67.81
N PRO A 615 -15.17 -5.96 -67.83
CA PRO A 615 -14.10 -5.87 -66.81
C PRO A 615 -13.47 -4.47 -66.63
N SER A 616 -12.56 -4.33 -65.65
CA SER A 616 -11.35 -3.50 -65.79
C SER A 616 -10.20 -4.15 -65.00
N THR A 617 -9.00 -4.16 -65.57
CA THR A 617 -7.94 -5.14 -65.24
C THR A 617 -6.65 -4.52 -64.70
N ARG A 618 -6.06 -5.10 -63.65
CA ARG A 618 -4.62 -5.03 -63.32
C ARG A 618 -4.08 -6.40 -62.83
N PRO A 619 -2.75 -6.67 -62.91
CA PRO A 619 -2.21 -8.04 -63.03
C PRO A 619 -1.96 -8.77 -61.69
N PRO A 620 -1.67 -10.10 -61.71
CA PRO A 620 -1.62 -10.92 -60.51
C PRO A 620 -0.32 -10.75 -59.69
N VAL A 621 -0.49 -10.57 -58.38
CA VAL A 621 0.62 -10.59 -57.41
C VAL A 621 1.10 -12.02 -57.20
N LYS A 622 2.41 -12.24 -57.36
CA LYS A 622 3.06 -13.53 -57.07
C LYS A 622 2.92 -13.88 -55.58
N LYS A 623 2.61 -15.13 -55.26
CA LYS A 623 2.68 -15.68 -53.89
C LYS A 623 4.00 -15.28 -53.21
N ARG A 624 3.95 -14.37 -52.24
CA ARG A 624 5.01 -14.20 -51.24
C ARG A 624 4.75 -15.14 -50.06
N ARG A 625 5.83 -15.71 -49.53
CA ARG A 625 5.81 -16.66 -48.41
C ARG A 625 5.18 -16.01 -47.17
N ARG A 626 4.40 -16.77 -46.39
CA ARG A 626 4.44 -16.59 -44.93
C ARG A 626 5.89 -16.82 -44.51
N LEU A 627 6.53 -15.83 -43.87
CA LEU A 627 7.68 -16.13 -43.02
C LEU A 627 7.14 -16.46 -41.63
N ASP A 628 7.81 -17.40 -40.97
CA ASP A 628 7.17 -18.26 -40.00
C ASP A 628 7.22 -17.68 -38.57
N SER A 629 6.03 -17.43 -38.01
CA SER A 629 5.85 -17.13 -36.58
C SER A 629 6.40 -18.24 -35.66
N GLU A 630 6.62 -19.44 -36.19
CA GLU A 630 7.28 -20.55 -35.48
C GLU A 630 8.79 -20.33 -35.23
N VAL A 631 9.47 -19.49 -36.01
CA VAL A 631 10.90 -19.18 -35.78
C VAL A 631 11.03 -18.23 -34.59
N MET A 632 10.26 -17.13 -34.59
CA MET A 632 10.19 -16.19 -33.46
C MET A 632 9.77 -16.90 -32.15
N ALA A 633 8.75 -17.77 -32.21
CA ALA A 633 8.34 -18.55 -31.05
C ALA A 633 9.44 -19.52 -30.54
N ARG A 634 10.30 -20.04 -31.43
CA ARG A 634 11.41 -20.93 -31.04
C ARG A 634 12.57 -20.17 -30.39
N ASP A 635 12.99 -19.04 -30.94
CA ASP A 635 14.08 -18.25 -30.36
C ASP A 635 13.67 -17.66 -29.00
N THR A 636 12.48 -17.06 -28.89
CA THR A 636 11.98 -16.56 -27.59
C THR A 636 11.83 -17.68 -26.56
N SER A 637 11.42 -18.89 -26.99
CA SER A 637 11.36 -20.07 -26.10
C SER A 637 12.74 -20.60 -25.71
N GLN A 638 13.75 -20.53 -26.57
CA GLN A 638 15.12 -20.93 -26.23
C GLN A 638 15.76 -19.94 -25.25
N SER A 639 15.65 -18.63 -25.50
CA SER A 639 16.14 -17.61 -24.57
C SER A 639 15.44 -17.69 -23.21
N LYS A 640 14.12 -17.94 -23.18
CA LYS A 640 13.39 -18.15 -21.92
C LYS A 640 13.85 -19.41 -21.18
N THR A 641 14.04 -20.53 -21.90
CA THR A 641 14.55 -21.78 -21.29
C THR A 641 15.96 -21.60 -20.74
N LEU A 642 16.82 -20.86 -21.44
CA LEU A 642 18.20 -20.55 -21.00
C LEU A 642 18.20 -19.67 -19.75
N LEU A 643 17.37 -18.63 -19.69
CA LEU A 643 17.18 -17.79 -18.50
C LEU A 643 16.62 -18.60 -17.31
N GLU A 644 15.58 -19.40 -17.53
CA GLU A 644 15.02 -20.30 -16.51
C GLU A 644 16.08 -21.31 -16.02
N GLU A 645 16.94 -21.82 -16.89
CA GLU A 645 18.02 -22.74 -16.52
C GLU A 645 19.15 -22.06 -15.75
N ILE A 646 19.58 -20.85 -16.16
CA ILE A 646 20.57 -20.04 -15.43
C ILE A 646 20.06 -19.69 -14.03
N CYS A 647 18.82 -19.17 -13.92
CA CYS A 647 18.19 -18.88 -12.63
C CYS A 647 18.08 -20.15 -11.76
N ARG A 648 17.61 -21.26 -12.33
CA ARG A 648 17.47 -22.55 -11.62
C ARG A 648 18.80 -23.10 -11.10
N GLN A 649 19.88 -22.96 -11.86
CA GLN A 649 21.21 -23.40 -11.42
C GLN A 649 21.84 -22.45 -10.39
N GLY A 650 21.74 -21.13 -10.60
CA GLY A 650 22.25 -20.10 -9.70
C GLY A 650 21.56 -20.12 -8.34
N PHE A 651 20.24 -19.93 -8.29
CA PHE A 651 19.47 -19.96 -7.05
C PHE A 651 19.53 -21.35 -6.37
N GLY A 652 19.64 -22.43 -7.16
CA GLY A 652 19.82 -23.78 -6.63
C GLY A 652 21.14 -23.98 -5.88
N GLU A 653 22.26 -23.43 -6.35
CA GLU A 653 23.53 -23.52 -5.61
C GLU A 653 23.62 -22.53 -4.45
N ILE A 654 22.99 -21.35 -4.55
CA ILE A 654 22.83 -20.40 -3.43
C ILE A 654 22.05 -21.08 -2.30
N GLY A 655 20.89 -21.68 -2.59
CA GLY A 655 20.09 -22.42 -1.60
C GLY A 655 20.91 -23.54 -0.93
N ARG A 656 21.59 -24.38 -1.72
CA ARG A 656 22.46 -25.44 -1.18
C ARG A 656 23.65 -24.93 -0.37
N ARG A 657 24.15 -23.72 -0.63
CA ARG A 657 25.18 -23.07 0.21
C ARG A 657 24.60 -22.58 1.52
N LEU A 658 23.44 -21.92 1.49
CA LEU A 658 22.73 -21.44 2.67
C LEU A 658 22.31 -22.59 3.60
N ASP A 659 21.74 -23.68 3.06
CA ASP A 659 21.37 -24.88 3.84
C ASP A 659 22.59 -25.46 4.60
N ARG A 660 23.76 -25.52 3.95
CA ARG A 660 25.02 -25.99 4.56
C ARG A 660 25.56 -25.06 5.65
N ILE A 661 25.11 -23.80 5.67
CA ILE A 661 25.51 -22.79 6.66
C ILE A 661 24.52 -22.80 7.83
N GLU A 662 23.20 -22.81 7.56
CA GLU A 662 22.12 -22.99 8.55
C GLU A 662 22.39 -24.27 9.38
N GLN A 663 22.72 -25.39 8.71
CA GLN A 663 23.04 -26.66 9.39
C GLN A 663 24.34 -26.63 10.23
N ARG A 664 25.32 -25.78 9.91
CA ARG A 664 26.55 -25.62 10.72
C ARG A 664 26.33 -24.70 11.92
N LEU A 665 25.50 -23.68 11.78
CA LEU A 665 25.06 -22.83 12.87
C LEU A 665 24.23 -23.63 13.88
N ASP A 666 23.34 -24.52 13.41
CA ASP A 666 22.58 -25.44 14.27
C ASP A 666 23.49 -26.43 15.02
N ASP A 667 24.50 -27.06 14.40
CA ASP A 667 25.44 -27.93 15.16
C ASP A 667 26.23 -27.12 16.21
N MET A 668 26.62 -25.89 15.90
CA MET A 668 27.28 -25.00 16.86
C MET A 668 26.36 -24.63 18.03
N GLY A 669 25.10 -24.26 17.78
CA GLY A 669 24.10 -23.99 18.83
C GLY A 669 23.88 -25.21 19.71
N ASN A 670 23.63 -26.38 19.10
CA ASN A 670 23.48 -27.65 19.83
C ASN A 670 24.73 -28.03 20.65
N ARG A 671 25.92 -27.55 20.29
CA ARG A 671 27.16 -27.76 21.07
C ARG A 671 27.30 -26.76 22.22
N LEU A 672 26.83 -25.52 22.05
CA LEU A 672 26.69 -24.54 23.13
C LEU A 672 25.69 -25.01 24.19
N ASP A 673 24.50 -25.45 23.79
CA ASP A 673 23.48 -26.00 24.70
C ASP A 673 24.01 -27.19 25.52
N ARG A 674 24.84 -28.06 24.90
CA ARG A 674 25.50 -29.19 25.59
C ARG A 674 26.62 -28.77 26.53
N VAL A 675 27.17 -27.57 26.40
CA VAL A 675 28.09 -26.96 27.37
C VAL A 675 27.30 -26.33 28.52
N GLU A 676 26.24 -25.57 28.23
CA GLU A 676 25.35 -24.99 29.25
C GLU A 676 24.70 -26.06 30.13
N GLN A 677 24.15 -27.13 29.53
CA GLN A 677 23.55 -28.24 30.29
C GLN A 677 24.56 -28.93 31.23
N ARG A 678 25.83 -29.04 30.85
CA ARG A 678 26.87 -29.58 31.74
C ARG A 678 27.18 -28.65 32.91
N ILE A 679 27.06 -27.34 32.71
CA ILE A 679 27.22 -26.32 33.77
C ILE A 679 26.01 -26.36 34.72
N CYS A 680 24.78 -26.50 34.20
CA CYS A 680 23.57 -26.67 35.02
C CYS A 680 23.61 -27.95 35.88
N ILE A 681 24.14 -29.06 35.35
CA ILE A 681 24.29 -30.31 36.11
C ILE A 681 25.42 -30.18 37.17
N GLY A 682 26.47 -29.39 36.90
CA GLY A 682 27.55 -29.12 37.86
C GLY A 682 27.12 -28.27 39.07
N ASN A 683 26.12 -27.40 38.90
CA ASN A 683 25.60 -26.51 39.95
C ASN A 683 24.27 -27.01 40.56
N GLY A 684 23.90 -28.27 40.28
CA GLY A 684 22.57 -28.84 40.53
C GLY A 684 22.34 -29.47 41.91
N GLN A 685 23.14 -29.14 42.94
CA GLN A 685 22.83 -29.52 44.34
C GLN A 685 23.67 -28.76 45.39
N GLU A 686 23.30 -27.53 45.74
CA GLU A 686 23.54 -26.98 47.08
C GLU A 686 22.51 -25.88 47.41
N ASP A 687 22.11 -25.78 48.69
CA ASP A 687 20.86 -25.13 49.10
C ASP A 687 20.83 -23.60 48.92
N LEU A 688 19.68 -23.12 48.42
CA LEU A 688 19.23 -21.72 48.52
C LEU A 688 18.85 -21.34 49.97
N SER A 689 19.82 -21.40 50.89
CA SER A 689 19.65 -20.97 52.28
C SER A 689 20.88 -20.37 52.97
N SER A 690 22.03 -20.23 52.30
CA SER A 690 23.22 -19.58 52.87
C SER A 690 23.76 -18.42 52.03
N GLY A 691 23.90 -17.25 52.65
CA GLY A 691 24.36 -16.01 52.00
C GLY A 691 25.89 -15.95 51.84
N GLN A 692 26.49 -16.90 51.14
CA GLN A 692 27.93 -16.87 50.83
C GLN A 692 28.20 -16.13 49.51
N ARG A 693 29.32 -15.40 49.47
CA ARG A 693 29.83 -14.75 48.25
C ARG A 693 30.54 -15.79 47.36
N PRO A 694 30.46 -15.68 46.02
CA PRO A 694 31.11 -16.62 45.11
C PRO A 694 32.62 -16.70 45.36
N THR A 695 33.17 -17.91 45.21
CA THR A 695 34.57 -18.19 45.51
C THR A 695 35.50 -17.66 44.41
N LYS A 696 36.80 -17.58 44.71
CA LYS A 696 37.82 -17.24 43.68
C LYS A 696 37.88 -18.24 42.53
N GLN A 697 37.38 -19.46 42.72
CA GLN A 697 37.39 -20.50 41.70
C GLN A 697 36.24 -20.32 40.70
N ASP A 698 35.06 -19.93 41.19
CA ASP A 698 33.86 -19.67 40.37
C ASP A 698 34.07 -18.46 39.45
N ASN A 699 34.65 -17.37 39.99
CA ASN A 699 34.98 -16.19 39.19
C ASN A 699 36.00 -16.53 38.09
N ARG A 700 37.02 -17.35 38.41
CA ARG A 700 38.02 -17.78 37.43
C ARG A 700 37.42 -18.64 36.31
N GLN A 701 36.51 -19.56 36.64
CA GLN A 701 35.79 -20.35 35.64
C GLN A 701 34.87 -19.48 34.77
N ARG A 702 34.28 -18.43 35.35
CA ARG A 702 33.46 -17.46 34.62
C ARG A 702 34.29 -16.60 33.66
N ASP A 703 35.48 -16.16 34.08
CA ASP A 703 36.41 -15.41 33.23
C ASP A 703 36.95 -16.28 32.08
N GLU A 704 37.34 -17.53 32.38
CA GLU A 704 37.77 -18.51 31.36
C GLU A 704 36.62 -18.92 30.41
N LEU A 705 35.35 -18.80 30.82
CA LEU A 705 34.19 -18.99 29.96
C LEU A 705 33.92 -17.77 29.06
N GLY A 706 34.01 -16.56 29.61
CA GLY A 706 33.85 -15.30 28.86
C GLY A 706 34.82 -15.21 27.68
N GLN A 707 36.11 -15.46 27.91
CA GLN A 707 37.15 -15.48 26.87
C GLN A 707 36.89 -16.52 25.77
N ARG A 708 36.17 -17.61 26.07
CA ARG A 708 35.82 -18.65 25.09
C ARG A 708 34.56 -18.33 24.30
N ILE A 709 33.66 -17.52 24.85
CA ILE A 709 32.49 -16.97 24.13
C ILE A 709 32.97 -15.88 23.16
N GLU A 710 33.79 -14.94 23.64
CA GLU A 710 34.39 -13.86 22.83
C GLU A 710 35.16 -14.43 21.62
N CYS A 711 35.98 -15.46 21.83
CA CYS A 711 36.70 -16.16 20.74
C CYS A 711 35.77 -16.93 19.75
N VAL A 712 34.53 -17.23 20.13
CA VAL A 712 33.52 -17.81 19.24
C VAL A 712 32.78 -16.71 18.47
N GLU A 713 32.47 -15.59 19.11
CA GLU A 713 31.83 -14.43 18.50
C GLU A 713 32.73 -13.80 17.41
N GLU A 714 34.01 -13.59 17.68
CA GLU A 714 35.00 -13.15 16.67
C GLU A 714 35.04 -14.09 15.44
N ARG A 715 34.89 -15.39 15.67
CA ARG A 715 34.91 -16.41 14.60
C ARG A 715 33.59 -16.48 13.83
N ILE A 716 32.47 -16.07 14.43
CA ILE A 716 31.18 -15.91 13.73
C ILE A 716 31.26 -14.68 12.84
N ALA A 717 31.70 -13.53 13.38
CA ALA A 717 31.88 -12.29 12.61
C ALA A 717 32.81 -12.50 11.38
N SER A 718 33.93 -13.20 11.56
CA SER A 718 34.85 -13.51 10.44
C SER A 718 34.30 -14.54 9.44
N VAL A 719 33.20 -15.23 9.74
CA VAL A 719 32.47 -16.07 8.78
C VAL A 719 31.38 -15.27 8.07
N GLU A 720 30.69 -14.37 8.77
CA GLU A 720 29.69 -13.45 8.22
C GLU A 720 30.33 -12.49 7.19
N GLU A 721 31.46 -11.88 7.51
CA GLU A 721 32.25 -11.00 6.60
C GLU A 721 32.66 -11.72 5.29
N LYS A 722 33.05 -13.00 5.38
CA LYS A 722 33.42 -13.82 4.22
C LYS A 722 32.20 -14.26 3.39
N LEU A 723 31.04 -14.34 4.04
CA LEU A 723 29.76 -14.64 3.40
C LEU A 723 29.26 -13.43 2.61
N GLU A 724 29.34 -12.24 3.21
CA GLU A 724 28.95 -10.97 2.60
C GLU A 724 29.83 -10.66 1.38
N THR A 725 31.16 -10.77 1.53
CA THR A 725 32.11 -10.67 0.40
C THR A 725 31.79 -11.65 -0.73
N GLY A 726 31.60 -12.94 -0.41
CA GLY A 726 31.32 -13.98 -1.41
C GLY A 726 29.92 -13.94 -2.02
N LEU A 727 28.98 -13.21 -1.42
CA LEU A 727 27.67 -12.89 -2.01
C LEU A 727 27.78 -11.68 -2.95
N SER A 728 28.60 -10.67 -2.61
CA SER A 728 28.88 -9.53 -3.50
C SER A 728 29.56 -10.00 -4.79
N GLU A 729 30.65 -10.77 -4.70
CA GLU A 729 31.37 -11.30 -5.88
C GLU A 729 30.45 -12.13 -6.80
N LEU A 730 29.47 -12.83 -6.23
CA LEU A 730 28.47 -13.60 -6.98
C LEU A 730 27.39 -12.71 -7.61
N ALA A 731 26.97 -11.65 -6.94
CA ALA A 731 26.03 -10.67 -7.48
C ALA A 731 26.65 -9.96 -8.70
N ASP A 732 27.89 -9.46 -8.57
CA ASP A 732 28.65 -8.84 -9.65
C ASP A 732 28.77 -9.78 -10.86
N THR A 733 29.09 -11.06 -10.62
CA THR A 733 29.16 -12.10 -11.68
C THR A 733 27.82 -12.33 -12.39
N ILE A 734 26.70 -12.25 -11.67
CA ILE A 734 25.35 -12.39 -12.25
C ILE A 734 24.98 -11.13 -13.04
N GLU A 735 25.32 -9.95 -12.54
CA GLU A 735 25.03 -8.67 -13.21
C GLU A 735 25.80 -8.56 -14.54
N ASP A 736 27.09 -8.94 -14.58
CA ASP A 736 27.88 -9.06 -15.82
C ASP A 736 27.24 -10.05 -16.82
N GLN A 737 26.85 -11.25 -16.36
CA GLN A 737 26.20 -12.24 -17.22
C GLN A 737 24.83 -11.77 -17.76
N MET A 738 24.08 -11.00 -16.98
CA MET A 738 22.83 -10.38 -17.43
C MET A 738 23.06 -9.22 -18.39
N ALA A 739 24.15 -8.47 -18.25
CA ALA A 739 24.54 -7.42 -19.17
C ALA A 739 24.93 -7.98 -20.55
N ASP A 740 25.73 -9.05 -20.59
CA ASP A 740 26.07 -9.75 -21.84
C ASP A 740 24.82 -10.32 -22.52
N ALA A 741 23.95 -11.01 -21.78
CA ALA A 741 22.70 -11.54 -22.32
C ALA A 741 21.73 -10.45 -22.81
N LYS A 742 21.76 -9.26 -22.20
CA LYS A 742 20.99 -8.08 -22.64
C LYS A 742 21.53 -7.49 -23.93
N ASN A 743 22.86 -7.39 -24.08
CA ASN A 743 23.50 -6.89 -25.30
C ASN A 743 23.17 -7.78 -26.52
N ASP A 744 23.24 -9.10 -26.37
CA ASP A 744 22.87 -10.06 -27.44
C ASP A 744 21.38 -9.92 -27.84
N LEU A 745 20.51 -9.63 -26.88
CA LEU A 745 19.08 -9.41 -27.12
C LEU A 745 18.80 -8.07 -27.82
N GLU A 746 19.43 -6.98 -27.38
CA GLU A 746 19.32 -5.66 -28.01
C GLU A 746 19.83 -5.69 -29.45
N HIS A 747 20.94 -6.38 -29.72
CA HIS A 747 21.50 -6.51 -31.07
C HIS A 747 20.58 -7.29 -32.02
N SER A 748 19.80 -8.23 -31.49
CA SER A 748 18.80 -9.01 -32.24
C SER A 748 17.53 -8.21 -32.54
N VAL A 749 17.09 -7.35 -31.61
CA VAL A 749 15.92 -6.48 -31.79
C VAL A 749 16.22 -5.33 -32.75
N LEU A 750 17.43 -4.75 -32.71
CA LEU A 750 17.84 -3.65 -33.61
C LEU A 750 17.74 -4.03 -35.09
N VAL A 751 18.24 -5.21 -35.47
CA VAL A 751 18.17 -5.72 -36.86
C VAL A 751 16.72 -5.88 -37.32
N TYR A 752 15.82 -6.30 -36.43
CA TYR A 752 14.40 -6.47 -36.75
C TYR A 752 13.68 -5.12 -36.93
N VAL A 753 14.03 -4.11 -36.13
CA VAL A 753 13.46 -2.76 -36.24
C VAL A 753 13.94 -2.05 -37.51
N GLU A 754 15.20 -2.22 -37.92
CA GLU A 754 15.71 -1.65 -39.18
C GLU A 754 15.00 -2.22 -40.42
N ASP A 755 14.74 -3.53 -40.46
CA ASP A 755 13.98 -4.17 -41.55
C ASP A 755 12.50 -3.70 -41.61
N GLU A 756 11.81 -3.63 -40.46
CA GLU A 756 10.42 -3.13 -40.39
C GLU A 756 10.32 -1.63 -40.78
N MET A 757 11.27 -0.80 -40.36
CA MET A 757 11.32 0.61 -40.77
C MET A 757 11.53 0.77 -42.28
N GLY A 758 12.36 -0.07 -42.90
CA GLY A 758 12.52 -0.10 -44.36
C GLY A 758 11.24 -0.49 -45.11
N ILE A 759 10.45 -1.42 -44.57
CA ILE A 759 9.15 -1.82 -45.13
C ILE A 759 8.12 -0.69 -45.01
N ALA A 760 8.03 -0.05 -43.85
CA ALA A 760 7.10 1.06 -43.62
C ALA A 760 7.42 2.28 -44.53
N GLN A 761 8.70 2.59 -44.73
CA GLN A 761 9.13 3.68 -45.61
C GLN A 761 8.74 3.42 -47.08
N SER A 762 8.90 2.18 -47.56
CA SER A 762 8.50 1.78 -48.92
C SER A 762 7.00 1.91 -49.15
N GLN A 763 6.17 1.52 -48.17
CA GLN A 763 4.71 1.65 -48.24
C GLN A 763 4.26 3.12 -48.27
N PHE A 764 4.92 3.98 -47.49
CA PHE A 764 4.63 5.42 -47.48
C PHE A 764 4.97 6.09 -48.82
N GLU A 765 6.11 5.74 -49.43
CA GLU A 765 6.46 6.27 -50.75
C GLU A 765 5.47 5.84 -51.85
N ASP A 766 4.98 4.60 -51.82
CA ASP A 766 4.02 4.12 -52.82
C ASP A 766 2.63 4.73 -52.62
N PHE A 767 2.23 5.02 -51.38
CA PHE A 767 1.03 5.81 -51.08
C PHE A 767 1.14 7.25 -51.63
N VAL A 768 2.27 7.94 -51.38
CA VAL A 768 2.53 9.27 -51.93
C VAL A 768 2.53 9.27 -53.46
N LYS A 769 3.12 8.25 -54.10
CA LYS A 769 3.08 8.09 -55.56
C LYS A 769 1.66 7.85 -56.09
N SER A 770 0.79 7.15 -55.35
CA SER A 770 -0.61 6.98 -55.75
C SER A 770 -1.41 8.28 -55.67
N GLU A 771 -1.26 9.07 -54.60
CA GLU A 771 -1.98 10.34 -54.48
C GLU A 771 -1.50 11.41 -55.45
N VAL A 772 -0.17 11.53 -55.68
CA VAL A 772 0.36 12.42 -56.72
C VAL A 772 -0.17 12.06 -58.11
N ARG A 773 -0.46 10.78 -58.36
CA ARG A 773 -1.03 10.30 -59.62
C ARG A 773 -2.54 10.59 -59.72
N ASN A 774 -3.29 10.44 -58.63
CA ASN A 774 -4.72 10.78 -58.59
C ASN A 774 -4.92 12.30 -58.80
N VAL A 775 -4.15 13.13 -58.09
CA VAL A 775 -4.16 14.59 -58.26
C VAL A 775 -3.73 15.02 -59.67
N GLY A 776 -2.89 14.24 -60.34
CA GLY A 776 -2.55 14.45 -61.76
C GLY A 776 -3.71 14.13 -62.71
N GLU A 777 -4.43 13.03 -62.47
CA GLU A 777 -5.61 12.63 -63.24
C GLU A 777 -6.77 13.65 -63.06
N ASP A 778 -6.98 14.18 -61.83
CA ASP A 778 -7.95 15.25 -61.51
C ASP A 778 -7.61 16.63 -62.12
N ILE A 779 -6.40 16.83 -62.68
CA ILE A 779 -5.96 18.08 -63.32
C ILE A 779 -6.03 17.99 -64.86
N GLU A 780 -6.12 16.78 -65.43
CA GLU A 780 -6.29 16.57 -66.88
C GLU A 780 -7.76 16.49 -67.34
N GLU A 781 -8.72 16.32 -66.41
CA GLU A 781 -10.18 16.28 -66.64
C GLU A 781 -10.86 17.68 -66.58
#